data_AF-A0A428TW44-F1
#
_entry.id   AF-A0A428TW44-F1
#
_cell.length_a   1.000
_cell.length_b   1.000
_cell.length_c   1.000
_cell.angle_alpha   90.00
_cell.angle_beta   90.00
_cell.angle_gamma   90.00
#
_symmetry.space_group_name_H-M   'P 1'
#
loop_
_entity.id
_entity.type
_entity.pdbx_description
1 polymer ?
#
loop_
_entity_poly.entity_id
_entity_poly.type
_entity_poly.pdbx_seq_one_letter_code
_entity_poly.pdbx_strand_id
1 'polypeptide(L)'
;MLTYTFLEARGYAPEKHSLVSFGGAGGQHACSIANKLGIHRILIHKWSSLLSAYGISQAQLQFDSSEPFAGQFSLSELPRIRERIAHLKQKVRDELVAQGASNKSIQYDESLSLRYFGTDTNLAILQPDDEDYGVAFVSEHMREFAFVLDRDIIIDSIQVRGTGSAGVVAETKAPTQALDKTKANPKTSTPTKTQQIYCGRAWIEAGIYRLEEIEKGSVINGPALILDATQTIVIEPDFTAYVLPEHVVLEKTAHAQVTAEREKVDDDFSPIQLSVFAHRFMSIAEQMGNTLQRTSISTSIRERLDFSCALFSPDGKLVANAPHIPIHLGSMQIAIQAQHKFWEGRLHDGDVLMTNHPEWGGTHLPDVTVVTPVFINNEIAFYTASRGHHTDIGGKGITSMMPDSKELWEEGLNVPAMKIVSQGRFLEEEVREAFNLAGSFPGCSPTRRIQDNLSDLKAQTSANQRGSMLLHRLCEEFSLPIVQKYMAGIQKNSEVAVREFLRKVAKDHPEGLEATDFFDNGTQIKLKIIINPETGSAVFDFDGTGPQGWGNINCPISIAHSAVIYCLRCLIDIEIPLNQGCLTPVEIRVPKGSVLNPQPSVAICGSTLASQRVIDTILRAFHCVAAFQGCASSFGWGMGGRDPDTGEIKAGWNYGESIGGGTGAGPGWHGESAVHVHSTNTRMTDAEVIEKRTPVIVRRHEVRRGTGGRGKWNGGDGVLREIEARIPLKSSILSERRTFPPYGMEGGNPGSCGQNFVFRHNSKGGMDKISLGGQAVVNLRPGERMQINTPGGGGWGIPE
;
A
#
# COMPACT_ATOMS: atom_id res chain seq x y z
N MET A 1 14.38 -16.29 -1.97
CA MET A 1 13.62 -15.13 -1.46
C MET A 1 12.71 -14.58 -2.54
N LEU A 2 13.20 -13.97 -3.63
CA LEU A 2 12.34 -13.44 -4.71
C LEU A 2 11.28 -14.44 -5.26
N THR A 3 11.64 -15.72 -5.46
CA THR A 3 10.71 -16.76 -5.95
C THR A 3 9.58 -17.08 -4.96
N TYR A 4 9.87 -17.03 -3.65
CA TYR A 4 8.91 -17.25 -2.57
C TYR A 4 7.90 -16.11 -2.55
N THR A 5 8.42 -14.88 -2.56
CA THR A 5 7.62 -13.64 -2.55
C THR A 5 6.68 -13.57 -3.75
N PHE A 6 7.08 -14.02 -4.94
CA PHE A 6 6.27 -13.84 -6.17
C PHE A 6 5.11 -14.85 -6.30
N LEU A 7 5.29 -16.11 -5.88
CA LEU A 7 4.22 -17.12 -5.90
C LEU A 7 3.21 -16.85 -4.78
N GLU A 8 3.68 -16.45 -3.59
CA GLU A 8 2.81 -16.06 -2.47
C GLU A 8 2.12 -14.71 -2.68
N ALA A 9 2.78 -13.75 -3.38
CA ALA A 9 2.13 -12.52 -3.86
C ALA A 9 0.94 -12.79 -4.80
N ARG A 10 0.87 -14.00 -5.38
CA ARG A 10 -0.25 -14.45 -6.22
C ARG A 10 -1.17 -15.45 -5.51
N GLY A 11 -0.91 -15.78 -4.25
CA GLY A 11 -1.74 -16.65 -3.43
C GLY A 11 -1.57 -18.15 -3.70
N TYR A 12 -0.44 -18.58 -4.26
CA TYR A 12 -0.17 -19.99 -4.54
C TYR A 12 0.80 -20.60 -3.53
N ALA A 13 0.49 -21.81 -3.05
CA ALA A 13 1.36 -22.61 -2.19
C ALA A 13 2.61 -23.09 -2.97
N PRO A 14 3.83 -22.69 -2.60
CA PRO A 14 5.04 -23.09 -3.30
C PRO A 14 5.20 -24.62 -3.39
N GLU A 15 4.84 -25.36 -2.34
CA GLU A 15 4.94 -26.82 -2.23
C GLU A 15 4.12 -27.59 -3.29
N LYS A 16 3.07 -26.96 -3.84
CA LYS A 16 2.23 -27.54 -4.91
C LYS A 16 2.85 -27.38 -6.30
N HIS A 17 3.97 -26.66 -6.42
CA HIS A 17 4.61 -26.34 -7.69
C HIS A 17 5.92 -27.12 -7.89
N SER A 18 6.39 -27.17 -9.15
CA SER A 18 7.74 -27.62 -9.47
C SER A 18 8.67 -26.42 -9.64
N LEU A 19 9.87 -26.48 -9.07
CA LEU A 19 10.88 -25.43 -9.24
C LEU A 19 11.60 -25.62 -10.58
N VAL A 20 11.46 -24.68 -11.50
CA VAL A 20 12.31 -24.63 -12.70
C VAL A 20 13.60 -23.90 -12.36
N SER A 21 14.73 -24.58 -12.47
CA SER A 21 16.05 -23.97 -12.20
C SER A 21 16.80 -23.68 -13.50
N PHE A 22 17.31 -22.45 -13.61
CA PHE A 22 18.00 -21.94 -14.81
C PHE A 22 19.19 -21.02 -14.44
N GLY A 23 20.07 -20.77 -15.42
CA GLY A 23 21.33 -20.05 -15.24
C GLY A 23 22.50 -20.97 -14.79
N GLY A 24 23.74 -20.52 -14.98
CA GLY A 24 24.94 -21.34 -14.72
C GLY A 24 25.12 -21.76 -13.25
N ALA A 25 24.62 -20.96 -12.30
CA ALA A 25 24.62 -21.27 -10.86
C ALA A 25 23.30 -21.87 -10.36
N GLY A 26 22.25 -21.93 -11.19
CA GLY A 26 20.91 -22.36 -10.76
C GLY A 26 20.91 -23.78 -10.21
N GLY A 27 21.57 -24.72 -10.90
CA GLY A 27 21.68 -26.12 -10.48
C GLY A 27 22.44 -26.31 -9.16
N GLN A 28 23.26 -25.34 -8.73
CA GLN A 28 24.04 -25.44 -7.49
C GLN A 28 23.21 -25.16 -6.25
N HIS A 29 22.16 -24.36 -6.37
CA HIS A 29 21.31 -23.93 -5.26
C HIS A 29 19.90 -24.51 -5.28
N ALA A 30 19.55 -25.28 -6.31
CA ALA A 30 18.18 -25.71 -6.55
C ALA A 30 17.61 -26.58 -5.40
N CYS A 31 18.36 -27.55 -4.90
CA CYS A 31 17.96 -28.39 -3.76
C CYS A 31 17.75 -27.56 -2.49
N SER A 32 18.73 -26.73 -2.10
CA SER A 32 18.61 -25.85 -0.94
C SER A 32 17.41 -24.90 -1.03
N ILE A 33 17.16 -24.32 -2.21
CA ILE A 33 16.00 -23.46 -2.44
C ILE A 33 14.71 -24.29 -2.32
N ALA A 34 14.60 -25.43 -3.00
CA ALA A 34 13.41 -26.28 -2.92
C ALA A 34 13.12 -26.73 -1.48
N ASN A 35 14.16 -27.06 -0.70
CA ASN A 35 14.05 -27.40 0.71
C ASN A 35 13.49 -26.26 1.56
N LYS A 36 13.94 -25.02 1.34
CA LYS A 36 13.41 -23.84 2.04
C LYS A 36 11.97 -23.51 1.64
N LEU A 37 11.58 -23.83 0.41
CA LEU A 37 10.25 -23.53 -0.14
C LEU A 37 9.26 -24.70 0.01
N GLY A 38 9.66 -25.84 0.58
CA GLY A 38 8.81 -27.04 0.64
C GLY A 38 8.50 -27.67 -0.72
N ILE A 39 9.23 -27.32 -1.79
CA ILE A 39 9.00 -27.81 -3.14
C ILE A 39 9.54 -29.24 -3.28
N HIS A 40 8.70 -30.15 -3.78
CA HIS A 40 9.04 -31.56 -3.91
C HIS A 40 9.81 -31.92 -5.18
N ARG A 41 9.66 -31.12 -6.25
CA ARG A 41 10.18 -31.43 -7.58
C ARG A 41 10.92 -30.24 -8.18
N ILE A 42 12.11 -30.50 -8.73
CA ILE A 42 12.94 -29.53 -9.45
C ILE A 42 13.09 -30.01 -10.89
N LEU A 43 12.92 -29.10 -11.84
CA LEU A 43 13.08 -29.32 -13.27
C LEU A 43 14.29 -28.52 -13.77
N ILE A 44 15.28 -29.21 -14.33
CA ILE A 44 16.47 -28.59 -14.93
C ILE A 44 16.52 -29.00 -16.39
N HIS A 45 16.24 -28.07 -17.30
CA HIS A 45 16.34 -28.32 -18.75
C HIS A 45 17.82 -28.51 -19.15
N LYS A 46 18.11 -29.30 -20.19
CA LYS A 46 19.48 -29.46 -20.74
C LYS A 46 20.12 -28.15 -21.24
N TRP A 47 19.31 -27.11 -21.41
CA TRP A 47 19.71 -25.76 -21.84
C TRP A 47 19.39 -24.71 -20.77
N SER A 48 19.31 -25.10 -19.50
CA SER A 48 19.03 -24.21 -18.35
C SER A 48 19.94 -22.97 -18.32
N SER A 49 21.20 -23.09 -18.76
CA SER A 49 22.17 -21.99 -18.89
C SER A 49 21.90 -21.04 -20.08
N LEU A 50 21.14 -21.48 -21.09
CA LEU A 50 20.79 -20.76 -22.31
C LEU A 50 19.26 -20.59 -22.47
N LEU A 51 18.51 -20.74 -21.36
CA LEU A 51 17.06 -20.91 -21.40
C LEU A 51 16.33 -19.70 -21.99
N SER A 52 16.88 -18.49 -21.85
CA SER A 52 16.31 -17.28 -22.46
C SER A 52 16.37 -17.30 -23.99
N ALA A 53 17.49 -17.72 -24.57
CA ALA A 53 17.62 -17.86 -26.02
C ALA A 53 16.69 -18.97 -26.55
N TYR A 54 16.59 -20.08 -25.80
CA TYR A 54 15.62 -21.12 -26.08
C TYR A 54 14.17 -20.61 -25.99
N GLY A 55 13.82 -19.87 -24.94
CA GLY A 55 12.50 -19.27 -24.76
C GLY A 55 12.11 -18.32 -25.89
N ILE A 56 13.05 -17.48 -26.36
CA ILE A 56 12.85 -16.63 -27.54
C ILE A 56 12.57 -17.49 -28.79
N SER A 57 13.31 -18.60 -28.97
CA SER A 57 13.07 -19.52 -30.09
C SER A 57 11.71 -20.24 -30.05
N GLN A 58 11.10 -20.36 -28.86
CA GLN A 58 9.80 -21.01 -28.65
C GLN A 58 8.63 -20.01 -28.55
N ALA A 59 8.90 -18.71 -28.48
CA ALA A 59 7.87 -17.69 -28.32
C ALA A 59 6.98 -17.60 -29.57
N GLN A 60 5.67 -17.54 -29.34
CA GLN A 60 4.71 -17.28 -30.42
C GLN A 60 4.68 -15.80 -30.76
N LEU A 61 4.36 -15.49 -32.02
CA LEU A 61 4.06 -14.13 -32.44
C LEU A 61 2.72 -13.71 -31.83
N GLN A 62 2.64 -12.48 -31.33
CA GLN A 62 1.44 -11.94 -30.71
C GLN A 62 1.17 -10.52 -31.23
N PHE A 63 -0.10 -10.23 -31.54
CA PHE A 63 -0.53 -8.89 -31.93
C PHE A 63 -1.91 -8.58 -31.36
N ASP A 64 -2.05 -7.40 -30.76
CA ASP A 64 -3.28 -6.91 -30.14
C ASP A 64 -3.83 -5.74 -30.97
N SER A 65 -5.13 -5.77 -31.28
CA SER A 65 -5.83 -4.64 -31.91
C SER A 65 -7.13 -4.35 -31.18
N SER A 66 -7.41 -3.05 -30.99
CA SER A 66 -8.64 -2.57 -30.35
C SER A 66 -9.27 -1.42 -31.14
N GLU A 67 -10.57 -1.23 -30.98
CA GLU A 67 -11.29 -0.06 -31.47
C GLU A 67 -12.37 0.41 -30.47
N PRO A 68 -12.65 1.73 -30.38
CA PRO A 68 -13.77 2.22 -29.59
C PRO A 68 -15.12 1.74 -30.14
N PHE A 69 -16.07 1.46 -29.25
CA PHE A 69 -17.43 1.10 -29.62
C PHE A 69 -18.41 1.91 -28.80
N ALA A 70 -19.22 2.76 -29.44
CA ALA A 70 -20.21 3.56 -28.72
C ALA A 70 -21.57 2.85 -28.71
N GLY A 71 -21.96 2.27 -27.57
CA GLY A 71 -23.26 1.65 -27.41
C GLY A 71 -23.52 1.07 -26.02
N GLN A 72 -24.79 0.94 -25.67
CA GLN A 72 -25.24 0.15 -24.51
C GLN A 72 -25.18 -1.33 -24.89
N PHE A 73 -24.64 -2.17 -23.99
CA PHE A 73 -24.66 -3.61 -24.22
C PHE A 73 -26.09 -4.14 -24.12
N SER A 74 -26.49 -4.89 -25.13
CA SER A 74 -27.67 -5.72 -25.15
C SER A 74 -27.46 -6.86 -26.14
N LEU A 75 -28.20 -7.95 -26.00
CA LEU A 75 -28.14 -9.07 -26.93
C LEU A 75 -28.50 -8.67 -28.37
N SER A 76 -29.23 -7.57 -28.58
CA SER A 76 -29.54 -7.06 -29.92
C SER A 76 -28.35 -6.39 -30.62
N GLU A 77 -27.33 -5.94 -29.89
CA GLU A 77 -26.12 -5.34 -30.48
C GLU A 77 -25.06 -6.38 -30.89
N LEU A 78 -25.23 -7.66 -30.52
CA LEU A 78 -24.29 -8.74 -30.85
C LEU A 78 -23.93 -8.85 -32.34
N PRO A 79 -24.87 -8.71 -33.31
CA PRO A 79 -24.51 -8.74 -34.73
C PRO A 79 -23.49 -7.66 -35.12
N ARG A 80 -23.64 -6.45 -34.59
CA ARG A 80 -22.74 -5.32 -34.84
C ARG A 80 -21.40 -5.51 -34.14
N ILE A 81 -21.39 -6.05 -32.93
CA ILE A 81 -20.17 -6.41 -32.19
C ILE A 81 -19.38 -7.48 -32.95
N ARG A 82 -20.03 -8.53 -33.44
CA ARG A 82 -19.40 -9.61 -34.23
C ARG A 82 -18.79 -9.08 -35.53
N GLU A 83 -19.46 -8.15 -36.22
CA GLU A 83 -18.92 -7.51 -37.43
C GLU A 83 -17.60 -6.77 -37.13
N ARG A 84 -17.56 -6.02 -36.04
CA ARG A 84 -16.37 -5.29 -35.57
C ARG A 84 -15.24 -6.21 -35.15
N ILE A 85 -15.55 -7.25 -34.39
CA ILE A 85 -14.59 -8.31 -34.04
C ILE A 85 -14.01 -8.97 -35.29
N ALA A 86 -14.84 -9.28 -36.30
CA ALA A 86 -14.35 -9.89 -37.54
C ALA A 86 -13.37 -8.99 -38.29
N HIS A 87 -13.61 -7.67 -38.31
CA HIS A 87 -12.66 -6.70 -38.88
C HIS A 87 -11.35 -6.67 -38.08
N LEU A 88 -11.41 -6.60 -36.75
CA LEU A 88 -10.22 -6.62 -35.91
C LEU A 88 -9.43 -7.93 -36.08
N LYS A 89 -10.11 -9.08 -36.15
CA LYS A 89 -9.49 -10.38 -36.46
C LYS A 89 -8.75 -10.37 -37.78
N GLN A 90 -9.33 -9.78 -38.82
CA GLN A 90 -8.69 -9.68 -40.13
C GLN A 90 -7.42 -8.81 -40.05
N LYS A 91 -7.47 -7.66 -39.36
CA LYS A 91 -6.30 -6.81 -39.14
C LYS A 91 -5.20 -7.53 -38.35
N VAL A 92 -5.57 -8.22 -37.27
CA VAL A 92 -4.66 -9.02 -36.44
C VAL A 92 -4.04 -10.16 -37.25
N ARG A 93 -4.84 -10.82 -38.09
CA ARG A 93 -4.39 -11.86 -39.01
C ARG A 93 -3.34 -11.33 -39.98
N ASP A 94 -3.64 -10.23 -40.66
CA ASP A 94 -2.78 -9.67 -41.70
C ASP A 94 -1.42 -9.27 -41.13
N GLU A 95 -1.41 -8.70 -39.93
CA GLU A 95 -0.19 -8.34 -39.21
C GLU A 95 0.61 -9.59 -38.78
N LEU A 96 -0.03 -10.59 -38.16
CA LEU A 96 0.65 -11.81 -37.75
C LEU A 96 1.22 -12.57 -38.96
N VAL A 97 0.49 -12.63 -40.07
CA VAL A 97 0.95 -13.24 -41.33
C VAL A 97 2.12 -12.43 -41.93
N ALA A 98 2.07 -11.10 -41.89
CA ALA A 98 3.18 -10.25 -42.32
C ALA A 98 4.46 -10.49 -41.50
N GLN A 99 4.31 -10.81 -40.21
CA GLN A 99 5.41 -11.22 -39.33
C GLN A 99 5.85 -12.68 -39.51
N GLY A 100 5.22 -13.41 -40.43
CA GLY A 100 5.59 -14.78 -40.81
C GLY A 100 4.73 -15.88 -40.19
N ALA A 101 3.67 -15.57 -39.46
CA ALA A 101 2.79 -16.58 -38.88
C ALA A 101 2.02 -17.38 -39.96
N SER A 102 1.89 -18.68 -39.75
CA SER A 102 1.02 -19.52 -40.59
C SER A 102 -0.45 -19.23 -40.30
N ASN A 103 -1.25 -19.00 -41.34
CA ASN A 103 -2.71 -18.81 -41.21
C ASN A 103 -3.43 -19.90 -40.41
N LYS A 104 -2.92 -21.15 -40.44
CA LYS A 104 -3.53 -22.27 -39.71
C LYS A 104 -3.16 -22.31 -38.22
N SER A 105 -2.17 -21.52 -37.81
CA SER A 105 -1.68 -21.46 -36.44
C SER A 105 -2.29 -20.34 -35.61
N ILE A 106 -3.06 -19.45 -36.25
CA ILE A 106 -3.55 -18.24 -35.60
C ILE A 106 -4.74 -18.59 -34.71
N GLN A 107 -4.65 -18.21 -33.44
CA GLN A 107 -5.73 -18.24 -32.47
C GLN A 107 -6.11 -16.82 -32.06
N TYR A 108 -7.35 -16.62 -31.64
CA TYR A 108 -7.86 -15.31 -31.25
C TYR A 108 -8.50 -15.38 -29.87
N ASP A 109 -8.20 -14.40 -29.04
CA ASP A 109 -8.93 -14.09 -27.81
C ASP A 109 -9.73 -12.81 -28.04
N GLU A 110 -11.05 -12.90 -27.82
CA GLU A 110 -12.00 -11.80 -28.02
C GLU A 110 -12.46 -11.25 -26.68
N SER A 111 -12.53 -9.92 -26.55
CA SER A 111 -13.07 -9.30 -25.33
C SER A 111 -13.74 -7.95 -25.60
N LEU A 112 -14.69 -7.62 -24.71
CA LEU A 112 -15.33 -6.30 -24.63
C LEU A 112 -14.87 -5.57 -23.37
N SER A 113 -14.51 -4.30 -23.52
CA SER A 113 -14.33 -3.40 -22.38
C SER A 113 -15.68 -2.82 -22.00
N LEU A 114 -16.22 -3.20 -20.85
CA LEU A 114 -17.55 -2.84 -20.36
C LEU A 114 -17.48 -1.99 -19.08
N ARG A 115 -18.45 -1.10 -18.90
CA ARG A 115 -18.62 -0.27 -17.69
C ARG A 115 -20.09 0.05 -17.44
N TYR A 116 -20.44 0.45 -16.22
CA TYR A 116 -21.77 1.02 -15.96
C TYR A 116 -21.88 2.46 -16.49
N PHE A 117 -23.06 2.85 -16.95
CA PHE A 117 -23.31 4.22 -17.40
C PHE A 117 -23.01 5.23 -16.27
N GLY A 118 -22.27 6.29 -16.61
CA GLY A 118 -21.83 7.29 -15.64
C GLY A 118 -20.76 6.81 -14.64
N THR A 119 -20.06 5.71 -14.90
CA THR A 119 -18.81 5.33 -14.20
C THR A 119 -17.62 5.36 -15.16
N ASP A 120 -16.41 5.49 -14.61
CA ASP A 120 -15.12 5.46 -15.36
C ASP A 120 -14.38 4.10 -15.24
N THR A 121 -14.99 3.12 -14.56
CA THR A 121 -14.38 1.82 -14.28
C THR A 121 -14.69 0.83 -15.40
N ASN A 122 -13.67 0.49 -16.20
CA ASN A 122 -13.74 -0.47 -17.29
C ASN A 122 -13.29 -1.87 -16.87
N LEU A 123 -14.04 -2.91 -17.26
CA LEU A 123 -13.67 -4.31 -17.14
C LEU A 123 -13.56 -4.95 -18.52
N ALA A 124 -12.44 -5.64 -18.79
CA ALA A 124 -12.28 -6.44 -20.00
C ALA A 124 -12.92 -7.81 -19.78
N ILE A 125 -14.02 -8.08 -20.49
CA ILE A 125 -14.79 -9.32 -20.42
C ILE A 125 -14.45 -10.17 -21.64
N LEU A 126 -13.75 -11.28 -21.42
CA LEU A 126 -13.53 -12.30 -22.46
C LEU A 126 -14.87 -12.87 -22.92
N GLN A 127 -14.94 -13.30 -24.18
CA GLN A 127 -16.14 -13.90 -24.75
C GLN A 127 -16.66 -15.06 -23.87
N PRO A 128 -17.86 -14.94 -23.27
CA PRO A 128 -18.48 -16.05 -22.55
C PRO A 128 -19.10 -17.05 -23.54
N ASP A 129 -19.30 -18.30 -23.11
CA ASP A 129 -19.83 -19.39 -23.96
C ASP A 129 -21.21 -19.09 -24.55
N ASP A 130 -22.03 -18.32 -23.84
CA ASP A 130 -23.37 -17.90 -24.24
C ASP A 130 -23.40 -16.52 -24.94
N GLU A 131 -22.23 -15.90 -25.10
CA GLU A 131 -22.03 -14.52 -25.57
C GLU A 131 -22.79 -13.44 -24.78
N ASP A 132 -23.31 -13.74 -23.59
CA ASP A 132 -23.91 -12.74 -22.71
C ASP A 132 -22.83 -12.02 -21.91
N TYR A 133 -22.16 -11.08 -22.57
CA TYR A 133 -21.16 -10.22 -21.94
C TYR A 133 -21.75 -9.40 -20.78
N GLY A 134 -23.07 -9.20 -20.72
CA GLY A 134 -23.74 -8.44 -19.67
C GLY A 134 -23.78 -9.22 -18.36
N VAL A 135 -24.21 -10.48 -18.41
CA VAL A 135 -24.18 -11.38 -17.24
C VAL A 135 -22.75 -11.64 -16.80
N ALA A 136 -21.84 -11.88 -17.75
CA ALA A 136 -20.42 -12.05 -17.47
C ALA A 136 -19.82 -10.79 -16.83
N PHE A 137 -20.17 -9.59 -17.31
CA PHE A 137 -19.78 -8.33 -16.70
C PHE A 137 -20.32 -8.16 -15.29
N VAL A 138 -21.60 -8.45 -15.05
CA VAL A 138 -22.20 -8.34 -13.71
C VAL A 138 -21.53 -9.32 -12.74
N SER A 139 -21.26 -10.55 -13.18
CA SER A 139 -20.54 -11.55 -12.39
C SER A 139 -19.11 -11.10 -12.09
N GLU A 140 -18.39 -10.62 -13.11
CA GLU A 140 -17.04 -10.09 -12.99
C GLU A 140 -17.00 -8.85 -12.09
N HIS A 141 -17.96 -7.94 -12.22
CA HIS A 141 -18.07 -6.74 -11.41
C HIS A 141 -18.42 -7.08 -9.96
N MET A 142 -19.33 -8.03 -9.72
CA MET A 142 -19.62 -8.52 -8.38
C MET A 142 -18.38 -9.20 -7.77
N ARG A 143 -17.62 -9.93 -8.57
CA ARG A 143 -16.37 -10.57 -8.14
C ARG A 143 -15.29 -9.55 -7.78
N GLU A 144 -15.06 -8.56 -8.64
CA GLU A 144 -13.99 -7.57 -8.46
C GLU A 144 -14.35 -6.45 -7.48
N PHE A 145 -15.63 -6.04 -7.43
CA PHE A 145 -16.08 -4.87 -6.66
C PHE A 145 -17.03 -5.20 -5.49
N ALA A 146 -17.54 -6.44 -5.34
CA ALA A 146 -18.50 -6.88 -4.30
C ALA A 146 -19.90 -6.26 -4.36
N PHE A 147 -20.19 -5.45 -5.35
CA PHE A 147 -21.50 -4.86 -5.54
C PHE A 147 -21.84 -4.78 -7.01
N VAL A 148 -23.12 -4.54 -7.27
CA VAL A 148 -23.63 -4.22 -8.60
C VAL A 148 -24.26 -2.83 -8.58
N LEU A 149 -24.32 -2.19 -9.75
CA LEU A 149 -25.05 -0.93 -9.91
C LEU A 149 -26.31 -1.20 -10.73
N ASP A 150 -27.41 -0.56 -10.33
CA ASP A 150 -28.65 -0.58 -11.08
C ASP A 150 -28.60 0.49 -12.19
N ARG A 151 -27.75 0.23 -13.19
CA ARG A 151 -27.48 1.14 -14.31
C ARG A 151 -27.24 0.35 -15.60
N ASP A 152 -27.42 1.03 -16.74
CA ASP A 152 -27.12 0.47 -18.06
C ASP A 152 -25.63 0.10 -18.19
N ILE A 153 -25.34 -1.01 -18.87
CA ILE A 153 -23.98 -1.44 -19.20
C ILE A 153 -23.60 -0.82 -20.54
N ILE A 154 -22.46 -0.14 -20.60
CA ILE A 154 -21.91 0.54 -21.77
C ILE A 154 -20.67 -0.21 -22.25
N ILE A 155 -20.59 -0.40 -23.56
CA ILE A 155 -19.38 -0.88 -24.23
C ILE A 155 -18.49 0.33 -24.49
N ASP A 156 -17.23 0.25 -24.09
CA ASP A 156 -16.23 1.31 -24.30
C ASP A 156 -15.34 0.99 -25.51
N SER A 157 -14.89 -0.27 -25.61
CA SER A 157 -14.08 -0.75 -26.73
C SER A 157 -14.23 -2.26 -26.96
N ILE A 158 -13.90 -2.68 -28.19
CA ILE A 158 -13.78 -4.08 -28.61
C ILE A 158 -12.30 -4.38 -28.80
N GLN A 159 -11.85 -5.55 -28.32
CA GLN A 159 -10.45 -5.95 -28.39
C GLN A 159 -10.31 -7.37 -28.92
N VAL A 160 -9.35 -7.57 -29.82
CA VAL A 160 -8.95 -8.88 -30.33
C VAL A 160 -7.45 -9.02 -30.18
N ARG A 161 -7.04 -10.09 -29.49
CA ARG A 161 -5.65 -10.53 -29.38
C ARG A 161 -5.47 -11.75 -30.26
N GLY A 162 -4.43 -11.75 -31.09
CA GLY A 162 -4.06 -12.92 -31.89
C GLY A 162 -2.71 -13.48 -31.47
N THR A 163 -2.59 -14.80 -31.48
CA THR A 163 -1.33 -15.52 -31.32
C THR A 163 -1.10 -16.41 -32.53
N GLY A 164 0.14 -16.51 -33.03
CA GLY A 164 0.47 -17.30 -34.23
C GLY A 164 1.91 -17.81 -34.22
N SER A 165 2.21 -18.83 -35.01
CA SER A 165 3.54 -19.42 -35.09
C SER A 165 4.16 -19.28 -36.49
N ALA A 166 5.43 -18.90 -36.55
CA ALA A 166 6.17 -18.70 -37.80
C ALA A 166 6.82 -19.98 -38.37
N GLY A 167 6.50 -21.16 -37.81
CA GLY A 167 7.09 -22.44 -38.20
C GLY A 167 8.16 -22.95 -37.22
N VAL A 168 8.25 -24.29 -37.13
CA VAL A 168 8.85 -25.12 -36.07
C VAL A 168 8.39 -24.72 -34.67
N VAL A 169 7.13 -25.05 -34.35
CA VAL A 169 6.78 -25.34 -32.96
C VAL A 169 7.53 -26.61 -32.61
N ALA A 170 8.62 -26.52 -31.84
CA ALA A 170 9.24 -27.73 -31.33
C ALA A 170 8.20 -28.40 -30.42
N GLU A 171 7.81 -29.64 -30.73
CA GLU A 171 6.98 -30.44 -29.82
C GLU A 171 7.73 -30.59 -28.50
N THR A 172 7.44 -29.73 -27.54
CA THR A 172 7.96 -29.83 -26.19
C THR A 172 7.18 -30.94 -25.48
N LYS A 173 7.75 -32.13 -25.46
CA LYS A 173 7.17 -33.26 -24.72
C LYS A 173 7.33 -33.02 -23.23
N ALA A 174 6.23 -33.07 -22.50
CA ALA A 174 6.24 -32.96 -21.04
C ALA A 174 7.18 -34.04 -20.44
N PRO A 175 8.05 -33.68 -19.48
CA PRO A 175 9.02 -34.62 -18.92
C PRO A 175 8.37 -35.74 -18.09
N THR A 176 7.08 -35.60 -17.73
CA THR A 176 6.32 -36.55 -16.89
C THR A 176 6.32 -37.97 -17.45
N GLN A 177 6.03 -38.15 -18.74
CA GLN A 177 6.01 -39.50 -19.34
C GLN A 177 7.40 -40.16 -19.34
N ALA A 178 8.46 -39.38 -19.59
CA ALA A 178 9.83 -39.88 -19.56
C ALA A 178 10.28 -40.20 -18.12
N LEU A 179 9.84 -39.40 -17.15
CA LEU A 179 10.07 -39.62 -15.73
C LEU A 179 9.42 -40.92 -15.24
N ASP A 180 8.14 -41.15 -15.58
CA ASP A 180 7.42 -42.36 -15.17
C ASP A 180 8.08 -43.63 -15.74
N LYS A 181 8.50 -43.58 -17.01
CA LYS A 181 9.28 -44.68 -17.63
C LYS A 181 10.61 -44.91 -16.93
N THR A 182 11.31 -43.85 -16.53
CA THR A 182 12.59 -43.93 -15.84
C THR A 182 12.43 -44.51 -14.42
N LYS A 183 11.37 -44.12 -13.71
CA LYS A 183 11.02 -44.70 -12.41
C LYS A 183 10.67 -46.18 -12.49
N ALA A 184 9.96 -46.59 -13.54
CA ALA A 184 9.56 -47.98 -13.74
C ALA A 184 10.74 -48.90 -14.08
N ASN A 185 11.78 -48.38 -14.75
CA ASN A 185 12.96 -49.15 -15.13
C ASN A 185 14.25 -48.33 -14.93
N PRO A 186 14.72 -48.17 -13.68
CA PRO A 186 15.84 -47.31 -13.36
C PRO A 186 17.16 -47.94 -13.81
N LYS A 187 17.95 -47.17 -14.58
CA LYS A 187 19.33 -47.54 -14.88
C LYS A 187 20.27 -46.97 -13.82
N THR A 188 21.37 -47.65 -13.55
CA THR A 188 22.43 -47.14 -12.68
C THR A 188 23.57 -46.59 -13.52
N SER A 189 24.16 -45.48 -13.06
CA SER A 189 25.36 -44.91 -13.65
C SER A 189 26.48 -44.94 -12.61
N THR A 190 27.72 -45.10 -13.05
CA THR A 190 28.89 -45.10 -12.16
C THR A 190 29.52 -43.72 -12.13
N PRO A 191 29.92 -43.21 -10.95
CA PRO A 191 30.57 -41.92 -10.85
C PRO A 191 31.97 -41.99 -11.50
N THR A 192 32.34 -40.96 -12.25
CA THR A 192 33.66 -40.84 -12.87
C THR A 192 34.76 -40.70 -11.80
N LYS A 193 34.46 -39.98 -10.70
CA LYS A 193 35.34 -39.77 -9.52
C LYS A 193 34.48 -39.50 -8.28
N THR A 194 35.08 -39.49 -7.10
CA THR A 194 34.46 -38.98 -5.87
C THR A 194 35.19 -37.73 -5.35
N GLN A 195 34.47 -36.86 -4.64
CA GLN A 195 35.03 -35.67 -4.00
C GLN A 195 34.28 -35.31 -2.72
N GLN A 196 35.00 -34.78 -1.73
CA GLN A 196 34.41 -34.24 -0.51
C GLN A 196 33.67 -32.92 -0.81
N ILE A 197 32.39 -32.86 -0.45
CA ILE A 197 31.56 -31.65 -0.51
C ILE A 197 31.03 -31.31 0.88
N TYR A 198 30.79 -30.03 1.15
CA TYR A 198 30.20 -29.59 2.42
C TYR A 198 28.70 -29.38 2.24
N CYS A 199 27.88 -30.26 2.84
CA CYS A 199 26.42 -30.25 2.72
C CYS A 199 25.78 -30.63 4.07
N GLY A 200 24.66 -30.00 4.43
CA GLY A 200 23.95 -30.34 5.67
C GLY A 200 24.75 -30.15 6.96
N ARG A 201 25.72 -29.21 6.98
CA ARG A 201 26.67 -28.94 8.08
C ARG A 201 27.74 -30.02 8.31
N ALA A 202 27.99 -30.89 7.34
CA ALA A 202 29.06 -31.88 7.40
C ALA A 202 29.80 -32.00 6.06
N TRP A 203 31.03 -32.50 6.11
CA TRP A 203 31.74 -32.96 4.90
C TRP A 203 31.25 -34.36 4.54
N ILE A 204 30.83 -34.54 3.28
CA ILE A 204 30.28 -35.79 2.77
C ILE A 204 30.95 -36.11 1.44
N GLU A 205 31.28 -37.39 1.22
CA GLU A 205 31.81 -37.85 -0.06
C GLU A 205 30.69 -37.94 -1.09
N ALA A 206 30.84 -37.26 -2.23
CA ALA A 206 29.87 -37.24 -3.32
C ALA A 206 30.47 -37.79 -4.62
N GLY A 207 29.66 -38.56 -5.35
CA GLY A 207 30.02 -39.02 -6.70
C GLY A 207 29.94 -37.88 -7.72
N ILE A 208 30.93 -37.77 -8.59
CA ILE A 208 30.97 -36.83 -9.71
C ILE A 208 30.60 -37.58 -10.99
N TYR A 209 29.61 -37.04 -11.69
CA TYR A 209 29.14 -37.54 -12.97
C TYR A 209 29.27 -36.44 -14.02
N ARG A 210 29.52 -36.81 -15.28
CA ARG A 210 29.45 -35.88 -16.42
C ARG A 210 28.17 -36.12 -17.19
N LEU A 211 27.34 -35.09 -17.35
CA LEU A 211 25.99 -35.23 -17.92
C LEU A 211 25.98 -35.87 -19.32
N GLU A 212 27.03 -35.66 -20.11
CA GLU A 212 27.23 -36.25 -21.45
C GLU A 212 27.56 -37.75 -21.41
N GLU A 213 28.13 -38.25 -20.31
CA GLU A 213 28.53 -39.65 -20.11
C GLU A 213 27.43 -40.47 -19.40
N ILE A 214 26.43 -39.81 -18.80
CA ILE A 214 25.33 -40.48 -18.11
C ILE A 214 24.32 -41.03 -19.13
N GLU A 215 24.03 -42.32 -19.01
CA GLU A 215 22.98 -42.96 -19.81
C GLU A 215 21.59 -42.35 -19.51
N LYS A 216 20.81 -42.06 -20.56
CA LYS A 216 19.45 -41.56 -20.36
C LYS A 216 18.57 -42.64 -19.72
N GLY A 217 17.79 -42.25 -18.73
CA GLY A 217 17.06 -43.16 -17.84
C GLY A 217 17.84 -43.57 -16.59
N SER A 218 19.02 -42.99 -16.34
CA SER A 218 19.74 -43.23 -15.09
C SER A 218 19.09 -42.51 -13.90
N VAL A 219 19.18 -43.16 -12.74
CA VAL A 219 18.78 -42.62 -11.44
C VAL A 219 20.03 -42.46 -10.57
N ILE A 220 20.22 -41.27 -10.00
CA ILE A 220 21.38 -40.91 -9.16
C ILE A 220 20.85 -40.38 -7.83
N ASN A 221 21.14 -41.08 -6.74
CA ASN A 221 20.80 -40.61 -5.40
C ASN A 221 21.85 -39.62 -4.90
N GLY A 222 21.43 -38.58 -4.18
CA GLY A 222 22.34 -37.69 -3.47
C GLY A 222 23.07 -38.42 -2.33
N PRO A 223 24.24 -37.91 -1.88
CA PRO A 223 24.93 -36.72 -2.38
C PRO A 223 25.70 -36.97 -3.69
N ALA A 224 25.50 -36.11 -4.69
CA ALA A 224 26.16 -36.23 -5.99
C ALA A 224 26.33 -34.88 -6.71
N LEU A 225 27.31 -34.82 -7.61
CA LEU A 225 27.53 -33.69 -8.52
C LEU A 225 27.36 -34.17 -9.97
N ILE A 226 26.51 -33.50 -10.74
CA ILE A 226 26.42 -33.69 -12.19
C ILE A 226 27.00 -32.45 -12.86
N LEU A 227 28.11 -32.63 -13.58
CA LEU A 227 28.82 -31.59 -14.31
C LEU A 227 28.38 -31.58 -15.77
N ASP A 228 28.12 -30.40 -16.30
CA ASP A 228 27.89 -30.12 -17.70
C ASP A 228 28.84 -28.99 -18.15
N ALA A 229 29.03 -28.80 -19.45
CA ALA A 229 29.91 -27.77 -19.99
C ALA A 229 29.52 -26.35 -19.55
N THR A 230 28.25 -26.15 -19.17
CA THR A 230 27.68 -24.82 -18.89
C THR A 230 27.10 -24.67 -17.48
N GLN A 231 27.08 -25.73 -16.67
CA GLN A 231 26.46 -25.73 -15.34
C GLN A 231 26.97 -26.87 -14.44
N THR A 232 26.75 -26.71 -13.14
CA THR A 232 26.95 -27.74 -12.13
C THR A 232 25.64 -27.97 -11.38
N ILE A 233 25.15 -29.20 -11.38
CA ILE A 233 23.96 -29.60 -10.62
C ILE A 233 24.41 -30.31 -9.35
N VAL A 234 24.02 -29.77 -8.20
CA VAL A 234 24.28 -30.36 -6.88
C VAL A 234 23.03 -31.13 -6.46
N ILE A 235 23.18 -32.42 -6.16
CA ILE A 235 22.11 -33.27 -5.63
C ILE A 235 22.39 -33.44 -4.14
N GLU A 236 21.58 -32.80 -3.30
CA GLU A 236 21.66 -32.94 -1.84
C GLU A 236 21.18 -34.34 -1.38
N PRO A 237 21.60 -34.83 -0.19
CA PRO A 237 21.32 -36.19 0.28
C PRO A 237 19.83 -36.61 0.29
N ASP A 238 18.92 -35.65 0.42
CA ASP A 238 17.48 -35.88 0.46
C ASP A 238 16.82 -35.88 -0.93
N PHE A 239 17.59 -35.72 -2.01
CA PHE A 239 17.10 -35.74 -3.39
C PHE A 239 17.62 -36.93 -4.20
N THR A 240 16.77 -37.34 -5.14
CA THR A 240 17.10 -38.30 -6.20
C THR A 240 16.98 -37.58 -7.54
N ALA A 241 18.02 -37.70 -8.38
CA ALA A 241 18.02 -37.20 -9.75
C ALA A 241 17.63 -38.29 -10.75
N TYR A 242 16.75 -37.92 -11.67
CA TYR A 242 16.32 -38.72 -12.82
C TYR A 242 16.83 -38.04 -14.09
N VAL A 243 17.75 -38.68 -14.80
CA VAL A 243 18.38 -38.13 -16.01
C VAL A 243 17.55 -38.52 -17.23
N LEU A 244 16.72 -37.59 -17.69
CA LEU A 244 15.85 -37.75 -18.85
C LEU A 244 16.54 -37.22 -20.13
N PRO A 245 15.96 -37.44 -21.33
CA PRO A 245 16.56 -36.94 -22.58
C PRO A 245 16.75 -35.41 -22.61
N GLU A 246 15.74 -34.67 -22.14
CA GLU A 246 15.70 -33.20 -22.21
C GLU A 246 15.87 -32.51 -20.85
N HIS A 247 15.74 -33.25 -19.75
CA HIS A 247 15.70 -32.70 -18.40
C HIS A 247 16.49 -33.57 -17.42
N VAL A 248 17.07 -32.94 -16.40
CA VAL A 248 17.37 -33.60 -15.13
C VAL A 248 16.26 -33.21 -14.16
N VAL A 249 15.50 -34.19 -13.69
CA VAL A 249 14.44 -33.99 -12.71
C VAL A 249 14.95 -34.41 -11.35
N LEU A 250 14.88 -33.53 -10.36
CA LEU A 250 15.21 -33.88 -8.97
C LEU A 250 13.90 -34.02 -8.18
N GLU A 251 13.74 -35.11 -7.46
CA GLU A 251 12.62 -35.27 -6.52
C GLU A 251 13.14 -35.57 -5.11
N LYS A 252 12.43 -35.05 -4.12
CA LYS A 252 12.72 -35.30 -2.71
C LYS A 252 12.34 -36.73 -2.33
N THR A 253 13.21 -37.43 -1.61
CA THR A 253 13.04 -38.84 -1.22
C THR A 253 11.96 -39.02 -0.13
N ALA A 254 11.24 -40.15 -0.20
CA ALA A 254 10.09 -40.45 0.66
C ALA A 254 10.42 -40.56 2.17
N HIS A 255 11.67 -40.84 2.55
CA HIS A 255 12.09 -40.83 3.96
C HIS A 255 12.06 -39.44 4.61
N ALA A 256 11.99 -38.36 3.81
CA ALA A 256 11.75 -37.01 4.30
C ALA A 256 10.26 -36.63 4.36
N GLN A 257 9.33 -37.51 3.96
CA GLN A 257 7.88 -37.23 3.93
C GLN A 257 7.18 -37.40 5.28
N VAL A 258 7.80 -38.04 6.28
CA VAL A 258 7.13 -38.38 7.55
C VAL A 258 6.96 -37.17 8.49
N THR A 259 7.50 -36.00 8.18
CA THR A 259 7.27 -34.77 8.96
C THR A 259 6.17 -33.87 8.43
N ALA A 260 5.50 -34.24 7.32
CA ALA A 260 4.35 -33.51 6.79
C ALA A 260 3.03 -34.17 7.22
N GLU A 261 2.89 -34.52 8.50
CA GLU A 261 1.55 -34.72 9.07
C GLU A 261 0.84 -33.36 9.06
N ARG A 262 -0.42 -33.35 8.62
CA ARG A 262 -1.34 -32.23 8.87
C ARG A 262 -1.21 -31.87 10.34
N GLU A 263 -0.57 -30.73 10.63
CA GLU A 263 -0.27 -30.28 11.99
C GLU A 263 -1.57 -30.43 12.80
N LYS A 264 -1.56 -31.36 13.77
CA LYS A 264 -2.46 -31.24 14.91
C LYS A 264 -2.25 -29.82 15.45
N VAL A 265 -3.31 -29.22 15.98
CA VAL A 265 -3.20 -27.96 16.72
C VAL A 265 -2.39 -28.24 17.98
N ASP A 266 -1.06 -28.27 17.84
CA ASP A 266 -0.12 -28.18 18.93
C ASP A 266 -0.14 -26.72 19.40
N ASP A 267 0.00 -26.46 20.70
CA ASP A 267 -0.10 -25.09 21.23
C ASP A 267 1.09 -24.19 20.80
N ASP A 268 2.20 -24.79 20.34
CA ASP A 268 3.38 -24.05 19.90
C ASP A 268 3.25 -23.52 18.45
N PHE A 269 3.86 -22.35 18.21
CA PHE A 269 3.95 -21.75 16.88
C PHE A 269 5.15 -22.33 16.12
N SER A 270 4.92 -22.89 14.93
CA SER A 270 6.01 -23.20 14.00
C SER A 270 6.61 -21.88 13.48
N PRO A 271 7.91 -21.59 13.70
CA PRO A 271 8.53 -20.34 13.25
C PRO A 271 8.47 -20.15 11.73
N ILE A 272 8.53 -21.27 10.99
CA ILE A 272 8.43 -21.28 9.53
C ILE A 272 7.02 -20.86 9.12
N GLN A 273 5.99 -21.50 9.70
CA GLN A 273 4.60 -21.16 9.39
C GLN A 273 4.25 -19.73 9.81
N LEU A 274 4.77 -19.25 10.94
CA LEU A 274 4.55 -17.86 11.37
C LEU A 274 5.09 -16.85 10.34
N SER A 275 6.27 -17.12 9.77
CA SER A 275 6.82 -16.32 8.67
C SER A 275 5.99 -16.43 7.39
N VAL A 276 5.54 -17.65 7.01
CA VAL A 276 4.66 -17.88 5.86
C VAL A 276 3.39 -17.05 5.98
N PHE A 277 2.68 -17.17 7.10
CA PHE A 277 1.43 -16.44 7.33
C PHE A 277 1.65 -14.92 7.37
N ALA A 278 2.74 -14.43 7.96
CA ALA A 278 3.07 -13.01 7.97
C ALA A 278 3.22 -12.46 6.54
N HIS A 279 3.95 -13.16 5.68
CA HIS A 279 4.09 -12.78 4.27
C HIS A 279 2.78 -12.89 3.50
N ARG A 280 1.97 -13.92 3.75
CA ARG A 280 0.64 -14.06 3.10
C ARG A 280 -0.30 -12.92 3.49
N PHE A 281 -0.40 -12.55 4.76
CA PHE A 281 -1.24 -11.42 5.17
C PHE A 281 -0.74 -10.09 4.61
N MET A 282 0.57 -9.88 4.57
CA MET A 282 1.18 -8.71 3.93
C MET A 282 0.85 -8.64 2.44
N SER A 283 1.04 -9.74 1.72
CA SER A 283 0.69 -9.89 0.29
C SER A 283 -0.77 -9.56 0.01
N ILE A 284 -1.69 -10.02 0.86
CA ILE A 284 -3.11 -9.70 0.72
C ILE A 284 -3.33 -8.19 0.86
N ALA A 285 -2.76 -7.55 1.89
CA ALA A 285 -2.90 -6.10 2.08
C ALA A 285 -2.29 -5.30 0.91
N GLU A 286 -1.16 -5.73 0.36
CA GLU A 286 -0.53 -5.11 -0.83
C GLU A 286 -1.39 -5.28 -2.08
N GLN A 287 -2.01 -6.44 -2.28
CA GLN A 287 -2.95 -6.66 -3.39
C GLN A 287 -4.17 -5.75 -3.28
N MET A 288 -4.72 -5.56 -2.06
CA MET A 288 -5.80 -4.59 -1.83
C MET A 288 -5.36 -3.18 -2.24
N GLY A 289 -4.16 -2.76 -1.80
CA GLY A 289 -3.62 -1.43 -2.12
C GLY A 289 -3.41 -1.21 -3.63
N ASN A 290 -2.90 -2.23 -4.34
CA ASN A 290 -2.75 -2.20 -5.79
C ASN A 290 -4.10 -2.07 -6.51
N THR A 291 -5.14 -2.77 -6.03
CA THR A 291 -6.50 -2.63 -6.56
C THR A 291 -7.02 -1.21 -6.35
N LEU A 292 -6.88 -0.66 -5.14
CA LEU A 292 -7.33 0.71 -4.83
C LEU A 292 -6.64 1.75 -5.71
N GLN A 293 -5.32 1.68 -5.84
CA GLN A 293 -4.55 2.61 -6.65
C GLN A 293 -4.97 2.60 -8.12
N ARG A 294 -5.25 1.43 -8.69
CA ARG A 294 -5.61 1.29 -10.12
C ARG A 294 -7.04 1.71 -10.43
N THR A 295 -7.95 1.55 -9.47
CA THR A 295 -9.39 1.80 -9.67
C THR A 295 -9.84 3.18 -9.23
N SER A 296 -9.09 3.85 -8.34
CA SER A 296 -9.38 5.22 -7.93
C SER A 296 -9.09 6.23 -9.06
N ILE A 297 -9.94 7.26 -9.13
CA ILE A 297 -9.81 8.34 -10.10
C ILE A 297 -9.15 9.59 -9.50
N SER A 298 -9.14 9.74 -8.17
CA SER A 298 -8.60 10.92 -7.52
C SER A 298 -7.08 10.99 -7.57
N THR A 299 -6.55 12.20 -7.73
CA THR A 299 -5.10 12.45 -7.73
C THR A 299 -4.45 12.04 -6.42
N SER A 300 -5.15 12.21 -5.29
CA SER A 300 -4.61 11.89 -3.97
C SER A 300 -4.35 10.40 -3.80
N ILE A 301 -5.28 9.55 -4.20
CA ILE A 301 -5.10 8.09 -4.07
C ILE A 301 -4.19 7.56 -5.19
N ARG A 302 -4.46 7.91 -6.45
CA ARG A 302 -3.77 7.30 -7.60
C ARG A 302 -2.32 7.76 -7.77
N GLU A 303 -2.08 9.07 -7.69
CA GLU A 303 -0.78 9.67 -8.01
C GLU A 303 0.06 9.86 -6.72
N ARG A 304 -0.55 10.38 -5.65
CA ARG A 304 0.14 10.67 -4.39
C ARG A 304 0.24 9.47 -3.44
N LEU A 305 -0.51 8.40 -3.68
CA LEU A 305 -0.57 7.20 -2.83
C LEU A 305 -1.03 7.50 -1.40
N ASP A 306 -1.95 8.46 -1.25
CA ASP A 306 -2.50 8.92 0.02
C ASP A 306 -3.66 8.01 0.47
N PHE A 307 -3.34 6.74 0.71
CA PHE A 307 -4.28 5.71 1.15
C PHE A 307 -3.57 4.62 1.96
N SER A 308 -4.31 3.81 2.71
CA SER A 308 -3.79 2.58 3.34
C SER A 308 -4.81 1.44 3.25
N CYS A 309 -4.32 0.20 3.14
CA CYS A 309 -5.10 -1.03 3.19
C CYS A 309 -4.56 -1.94 4.29
N ALA A 310 -5.47 -2.56 5.06
CA ALA A 310 -5.09 -3.38 6.20
C ALA A 310 -6.11 -4.51 6.49
N LEU A 311 -5.60 -5.53 7.18
CA LEU A 311 -6.32 -6.70 7.65
C LEU A 311 -6.43 -6.68 9.18
N PHE A 312 -7.59 -7.10 9.67
CA PHE A 312 -7.90 -7.12 11.09
C PHE A 312 -8.47 -8.46 11.52
N SER A 313 -8.16 -8.85 12.75
CA SER A 313 -8.71 -10.03 13.44
C SER A 313 -10.22 -9.89 13.69
N PRO A 314 -10.92 -10.96 14.14
CA PRO A 314 -12.36 -10.91 14.45
C PRO A 314 -12.77 -9.79 15.41
N ASP A 315 -11.88 -9.43 16.34
CA ASP A 315 -12.07 -8.37 17.34
C ASP A 315 -11.54 -7.00 16.87
N GLY A 316 -11.25 -6.86 15.58
CA GLY A 316 -10.85 -5.61 14.94
C GLY A 316 -9.43 -5.16 15.24
N LYS A 317 -8.52 -6.02 15.73
CA LYS A 317 -7.10 -5.67 15.95
C LYS A 317 -6.30 -5.75 14.66
N LEU A 318 -5.37 -4.82 14.47
CA LEU A 318 -4.51 -4.78 13.28
C LEU A 318 -3.61 -6.02 13.23
N VAL A 319 -3.62 -6.73 12.11
CA VAL A 319 -2.81 -7.94 11.85
C VAL A 319 -1.70 -7.66 10.84
N ALA A 320 -2.06 -7.08 9.69
CA ALA A 320 -1.13 -6.76 8.62
C ALA A 320 -1.62 -5.54 7.84
N ASN A 321 -0.68 -4.84 7.20
CA ASN A 321 -0.96 -3.65 6.43
C ASN A 321 0.02 -3.53 5.27
N ALA A 322 -0.41 -2.95 4.15
CA ALA A 322 0.52 -2.55 3.11
C ALA A 322 1.34 -1.31 3.55
N PRO A 323 2.61 -1.19 3.12
CA PRO A 323 3.50 -0.10 3.53
C PRO A 323 3.11 1.21 2.83
N HIS A 324 2.08 1.87 3.34
CA HIS A 324 1.60 3.17 2.84
C HIS A 324 1.77 4.27 3.89
N ILE A 325 0.69 4.98 4.25
CA ILE A 325 0.72 6.08 5.21
C ILE A 325 0.73 5.54 6.65
N PRO A 326 1.81 5.73 7.43
CA PRO A 326 1.94 5.12 8.75
C PRO A 326 0.87 5.55 9.74
N ILE A 327 0.41 6.81 9.66
CA ILE A 327 -0.55 7.36 10.61
C ILE A 327 -1.96 6.76 10.46
N HIS A 328 -2.28 6.17 9.31
CA HIS A 328 -3.54 5.46 9.13
C HIS A 328 -3.61 4.19 10.00
N LEU A 329 -2.48 3.56 10.28
CA LEU A 329 -2.46 2.17 10.72
C LEU A 329 -2.88 2.02 12.18
N GLY A 330 -2.32 2.83 13.08
CA GLY A 330 -2.73 2.84 14.49
C GLY A 330 -4.17 3.34 14.67
N SER A 331 -4.63 4.26 13.82
CA SER A 331 -5.94 4.90 13.92
C SER A 331 -7.06 4.06 13.30
N MET A 332 -6.79 3.35 12.21
CA MET A 332 -7.75 2.44 11.58
C MET A 332 -8.21 1.35 12.54
N GLN A 333 -7.33 0.80 13.38
CA GLN A 333 -7.74 -0.19 14.38
C GLN A 333 -8.85 0.34 15.29
N ILE A 334 -8.69 1.56 15.82
CA ILE A 334 -9.69 2.19 16.69
C ILE A 334 -11.01 2.34 15.92
N ALA A 335 -10.94 2.70 14.63
CA ALA A 335 -12.13 2.77 13.78
C ALA A 335 -12.81 1.42 13.61
N ILE A 336 -12.06 0.35 13.30
CA ILE A 336 -12.64 -1.00 13.12
C ILE A 336 -13.26 -1.49 14.43
N GLN A 337 -12.58 -1.31 15.57
CA GLN A 337 -13.11 -1.70 16.87
C GLN A 337 -14.37 -0.91 17.27
N ALA A 338 -14.43 0.38 16.93
CA ALA A 338 -15.62 1.19 17.14
C ALA A 338 -16.79 0.72 16.26
N GLN A 339 -16.54 0.43 14.99
CA GLN A 339 -17.56 -0.13 14.09
C GLN A 339 -18.01 -1.53 14.54
N HIS A 340 -17.09 -2.42 14.90
CA HIS A 340 -17.38 -3.77 15.37
C HIS A 340 -18.33 -3.75 16.58
N LYS A 341 -18.02 -2.92 17.60
CA LYS A 341 -18.85 -2.76 18.79
C LYS A 341 -20.21 -2.15 18.49
N PHE A 342 -20.23 -1.10 17.66
CA PHE A 342 -21.49 -0.45 17.33
C PHE A 342 -22.41 -1.39 16.56
N TRP A 343 -21.92 -2.07 15.54
CA TRP A 343 -22.72 -2.93 14.66
C TRP A 343 -22.89 -4.37 15.12
N GLU A 344 -22.50 -4.70 16.36
CA GLU A 344 -22.60 -6.06 16.92
C GLU A 344 -24.01 -6.66 16.71
N GLY A 345 -24.06 -7.85 16.10
CA GLY A 345 -25.30 -8.56 15.78
C GLY A 345 -26.18 -7.97 14.67
N ARG A 346 -25.73 -6.92 13.96
CA ARG A 346 -26.54 -6.20 12.94
C ARG A 346 -25.99 -6.29 11.51
N LEU A 347 -24.80 -6.87 11.33
CA LEU A 347 -24.14 -7.01 10.03
C LEU A 347 -24.47 -8.33 9.36
N HIS A 348 -24.54 -8.30 8.04
CA HIS A 348 -24.69 -9.48 7.18
C HIS A 348 -23.52 -9.56 6.20
N ASP A 349 -23.32 -10.73 5.63
CA ASP A 349 -22.33 -10.89 4.55
C ASP A 349 -22.67 -9.96 3.36
N GLY A 350 -21.65 -9.37 2.77
CA GLY A 350 -21.78 -8.34 1.73
C GLY A 350 -22.16 -6.93 2.22
N ASP A 351 -22.26 -6.69 3.54
CA ASP A 351 -22.37 -5.33 4.08
C ASP A 351 -21.02 -4.60 4.05
N VAL A 352 -21.02 -3.29 3.81
CA VAL A 352 -19.82 -2.42 3.83
C VAL A 352 -20.15 -1.12 4.57
N LEU A 353 -19.21 -0.68 5.40
CA LEU A 353 -19.37 0.46 6.30
C LEU A 353 -18.43 1.61 5.93
N MET A 354 -18.79 2.82 6.33
CA MET A 354 -18.02 4.05 6.17
C MET A 354 -17.92 4.81 7.49
N THR A 355 -16.73 5.34 7.80
CA THR A 355 -16.49 6.21 8.96
C THR A 355 -15.30 7.14 8.74
N ASN A 356 -15.35 8.36 9.27
CA ASN A 356 -14.24 9.31 9.32
C ASN A 356 -14.24 10.20 10.57
N HIS A 357 -15.22 10.03 11.47
CA HIS A 357 -15.35 10.88 12.66
C HIS A 357 -14.15 10.69 13.61
N PRO A 358 -13.58 11.77 14.19
CA PRO A 358 -12.40 11.68 15.06
C PRO A 358 -12.58 10.80 16.31
N GLU A 359 -13.74 10.88 16.96
CA GLU A 359 -14.06 10.01 18.12
C GLU A 359 -14.25 8.53 17.76
N TRP A 360 -14.33 8.22 16.46
CA TRP A 360 -14.53 6.88 15.91
C TRP A 360 -13.28 6.40 15.14
N GLY A 361 -12.10 6.90 15.51
CA GLY A 361 -10.83 6.46 14.91
C GLY A 361 -10.45 7.19 13.61
N GLY A 362 -11.17 8.25 13.23
CA GLY A 362 -10.75 9.16 12.16
C GLY A 362 -9.48 9.94 12.52
N THR A 363 -8.70 10.30 11.50
CA THR A 363 -7.44 11.07 11.59
C THR A 363 -7.70 12.56 11.36
N HIS A 364 -8.38 12.84 10.26
CA HIS A 364 -9.03 14.08 9.85
C HIS A 364 -10.15 13.69 8.88
N LEU A 365 -11.12 14.59 8.65
CA LEU A 365 -12.33 14.23 7.90
C LEU A 365 -12.10 13.76 6.45
N PRO A 366 -11.10 14.24 5.70
CA PRO A 366 -10.84 13.77 4.34
C PRO A 366 -10.46 12.30 4.23
N ASP A 367 -9.89 11.73 5.29
CA ASP A 367 -9.50 10.32 5.31
C ASP A 367 -10.73 9.47 5.64
N VAL A 368 -11.41 9.01 4.60
CA VAL A 368 -12.60 8.19 4.73
C VAL A 368 -12.20 6.72 4.84
N THR A 369 -12.62 6.07 5.93
CA THR A 369 -12.37 4.64 6.18
C THR A 369 -13.56 3.82 5.71
N VAL A 370 -13.31 2.89 4.78
CA VAL A 370 -14.28 1.90 4.33
C VAL A 370 -13.93 0.56 4.97
N VAL A 371 -14.91 -0.07 5.62
CA VAL A 371 -14.73 -1.27 6.43
C VAL A 371 -15.65 -2.38 5.91
N THR A 372 -15.08 -3.54 5.62
CA THR A 372 -15.83 -4.71 5.13
C THR A 372 -15.64 -5.87 6.11
N PRO A 373 -16.67 -6.28 6.87
CA PRO A 373 -16.66 -7.54 7.61
C PRO A 373 -16.53 -8.72 6.64
N VAL A 374 -15.70 -9.70 6.99
CA VAL A 374 -15.52 -10.94 6.22
C VAL A 374 -16.18 -12.07 6.99
N PHE A 375 -17.22 -12.66 6.42
CA PHE A 375 -17.98 -13.73 7.05
C PHE A 375 -17.45 -15.10 6.64
N ILE A 376 -17.24 -16.00 7.59
CA ILE A 376 -16.98 -17.43 7.33
C ILE A 376 -17.89 -18.22 8.25
N ASN A 377 -18.64 -19.17 7.70
CA ASN A 377 -19.64 -19.96 8.44
C ASN A 377 -20.66 -19.07 9.20
N ASN A 378 -21.11 -17.97 8.58
CA ASN A 378 -22.03 -16.98 9.14
C ASN A 378 -21.53 -16.21 10.37
N GLU A 379 -20.23 -16.24 10.65
CA GLU A 379 -19.59 -15.44 11.70
C GLU A 379 -18.57 -14.49 11.10
N ILE A 380 -18.40 -13.32 11.73
CA ILE A 380 -17.35 -12.38 11.31
C ILE A 380 -16.00 -12.97 11.70
N ALA A 381 -15.28 -13.46 10.69
CA ALA A 381 -13.98 -14.08 10.85
C ALA A 381 -12.85 -13.05 10.81
N PHE A 382 -13.01 -11.98 10.04
CA PHE A 382 -12.00 -10.93 9.85
C PHE A 382 -12.67 -9.60 9.50
N TYR A 383 -11.89 -8.52 9.49
CA TYR A 383 -12.23 -7.33 8.73
C TYR A 383 -11.15 -7.00 7.73
N THR A 384 -11.57 -6.50 6.58
CA THR A 384 -10.71 -5.78 5.64
C THR A 384 -11.09 -4.31 5.68
N ALA A 385 -10.10 -3.42 5.62
CA ALA A 385 -10.40 -2.01 5.54
C ALA A 385 -9.40 -1.26 4.67
N SER A 386 -9.90 -0.18 4.08
CA SER A 386 -9.12 0.79 3.33
C SER A 386 -9.46 2.18 3.80
N ARG A 387 -8.46 3.06 3.83
CA ARG A 387 -8.62 4.48 4.12
C ARG A 387 -8.02 5.26 2.98
N GLY A 388 -8.80 6.15 2.37
CA GLY A 388 -8.39 6.97 1.25
C GLY A 388 -8.63 8.44 1.53
N HIS A 389 -7.71 9.29 1.09
CA HIS A 389 -7.83 10.73 1.22
C HIS A 389 -8.68 11.33 0.09
N HIS A 390 -9.90 11.75 0.39
CA HIS A 390 -10.78 12.44 -0.56
C HIS A 390 -10.45 13.93 -0.63
N THR A 391 -10.19 14.44 -1.83
CA THR A 391 -9.76 15.84 -2.05
C THR A 391 -10.81 16.88 -1.69
N ASP A 392 -12.09 16.59 -1.93
CA ASP A 392 -13.22 17.43 -1.54
C ASP A 392 -14.25 16.59 -0.79
N ILE A 393 -14.64 17.02 0.40
CA ILE A 393 -15.70 16.40 1.21
C ILE A 393 -16.77 17.44 1.62
N GLY A 394 -16.80 18.59 0.94
CA GLY A 394 -17.62 19.73 1.30
C GLY A 394 -17.03 20.56 2.45
N GLY A 395 -17.89 21.28 3.15
CA GLY A 395 -17.51 22.18 4.23
C GLY A 395 -17.32 23.64 3.78
N LYS A 396 -16.77 24.46 4.68
CA LYS A 396 -16.55 25.91 4.48
C LYS A 396 -15.40 26.21 3.52
N GLY A 397 -14.48 25.26 3.39
CA GLY A 397 -13.26 25.37 2.61
C GLY A 397 -13.42 25.14 1.13
N ILE A 398 -12.44 25.65 0.35
CA ILE A 398 -12.22 25.15 -1.02
C ILE A 398 -11.42 23.85 -1.00
N THR A 399 -10.43 23.79 -0.11
CA THR A 399 -9.68 22.57 0.24
C THR A 399 -10.22 22.03 1.55
N SER A 400 -9.98 20.76 1.82
CA SER A 400 -10.27 20.16 3.13
C SER A 400 -9.38 20.69 4.26
N MET A 401 -8.18 21.18 3.93
CA MET A 401 -7.22 21.75 4.89
C MET A 401 -7.45 23.26 5.04
N MET A 402 -8.27 23.68 6.00
CA MET A 402 -8.71 25.09 6.12
C MET A 402 -8.19 25.80 7.37
N PRO A 403 -7.38 26.86 7.19
CA PRO A 403 -6.90 27.74 8.28
C PRO A 403 -8.00 28.34 9.17
N ASP A 404 -9.17 28.63 8.59
CA ASP A 404 -10.21 29.39 9.28
C ASP A 404 -11.29 28.50 9.94
N SER A 405 -11.14 27.18 9.88
CA SER A 405 -12.06 26.25 10.57
C SER A 405 -11.85 26.29 12.08
N LYS A 406 -12.96 26.37 12.80
CA LYS A 406 -13.08 26.47 14.26
C LYS A 406 -13.81 25.29 14.86
N GLU A 407 -14.86 24.81 14.20
CA GLU A 407 -15.69 23.71 14.65
C GLU A 407 -15.66 22.55 13.64
N LEU A 408 -15.87 21.32 14.12
CA LEU A 408 -15.73 20.11 13.29
C LEU A 408 -16.71 20.09 12.10
N TRP A 409 -17.93 20.59 12.28
CA TRP A 409 -18.95 20.62 11.22
C TRP A 409 -18.60 21.57 10.07
N GLU A 410 -17.66 22.50 10.25
CA GLU A 410 -17.17 23.39 9.20
C GLU A 410 -16.25 22.67 8.20
N GLU A 411 -15.77 21.46 8.53
CA GLU A 411 -14.74 20.73 7.78
C GLU A 411 -15.30 19.72 6.76
N GLY A 412 -16.62 19.60 6.65
CA GLY A 412 -17.29 18.78 5.63
C GLY A 412 -17.91 17.50 6.17
N LEU A 413 -17.93 16.45 5.34
CA LEU A 413 -18.52 15.16 5.69
C LEU A 413 -17.97 14.63 7.01
N ASN A 414 -18.85 14.39 7.97
CA ASN A 414 -18.50 13.85 9.28
C ASN A 414 -19.43 12.69 9.65
N VAL A 415 -18.91 11.46 9.61
CA VAL A 415 -19.67 10.22 9.70
C VAL A 415 -19.09 9.33 10.80
N PRO A 416 -19.79 9.20 11.94
CA PRO A 416 -19.46 8.24 12.99
C PRO A 416 -19.51 6.79 12.52
N ALA A 417 -20.64 6.39 11.94
CA ALA A 417 -20.89 5.04 11.45
C ALA A 417 -22.02 5.09 10.43
N MET A 418 -21.78 4.55 9.23
CA MET A 418 -22.78 4.46 8.16
C MET A 418 -22.59 3.18 7.37
N LYS A 419 -23.69 2.53 6.97
CA LYS A 419 -23.66 1.46 5.99
C LYS A 419 -23.71 2.08 4.58
N ILE A 420 -22.81 1.67 3.70
CA ILE A 420 -22.72 2.16 2.30
C ILE A 420 -22.95 1.06 1.26
N VAL A 421 -22.85 -0.20 1.66
CA VAL A 421 -23.34 -1.35 0.90
C VAL A 421 -24.16 -2.21 1.84
N SER A 422 -25.35 -2.62 1.41
CA SER A 422 -26.19 -3.58 2.12
C SER A 422 -26.30 -4.85 1.29
N GLN A 423 -25.73 -5.96 1.78
CA GLN A 423 -25.77 -7.27 1.11
C GLN A 423 -25.46 -7.20 -0.40
N GLY A 424 -24.36 -6.53 -0.78
CA GLY A 424 -23.94 -6.39 -2.19
C GLY A 424 -24.64 -5.28 -2.99
N ARG A 425 -25.58 -4.52 -2.41
CA ARG A 425 -26.19 -3.34 -3.06
C ARG A 425 -25.57 -2.04 -2.54
N PHE A 426 -24.94 -1.26 -3.42
CA PHE A 426 -24.38 0.05 -3.06
C PHE A 426 -25.50 1.08 -2.81
N LEU A 427 -25.47 1.72 -1.64
CA LEU A 427 -26.45 2.68 -1.12
C LEU A 427 -26.12 4.09 -1.61
N GLU A 428 -26.22 4.31 -2.92
CA GLU A 428 -25.72 5.54 -3.55
C GLU A 428 -26.46 6.80 -3.08
N GLU A 429 -27.78 6.73 -2.94
CA GLU A 429 -28.60 7.89 -2.56
C GLU A 429 -28.31 8.30 -1.12
N GLU A 430 -28.21 7.34 -0.20
CA GLU A 430 -27.87 7.58 1.20
C GLU A 430 -26.48 8.24 1.31
N VAL A 431 -25.50 7.76 0.55
CA VAL A 431 -24.16 8.38 0.51
C VAL A 431 -24.25 9.80 -0.03
N ARG A 432 -25.00 10.06 -1.11
CA ARG A 432 -25.21 11.41 -1.66
C ARG A 432 -25.85 12.34 -0.63
N GLU A 433 -26.85 11.87 0.09
CA GLU A 433 -27.50 12.63 1.18
C GLU A 433 -26.51 13.02 2.27
N ALA A 434 -25.63 12.10 2.70
CA ALA A 434 -24.61 12.38 3.69
C ALA A 434 -23.64 13.49 3.25
N PHE A 435 -23.18 13.45 1.99
CA PHE A 435 -22.34 14.51 1.43
C PHE A 435 -23.08 15.84 1.24
N ASN A 436 -24.37 15.80 0.89
CA ASN A 436 -25.20 17.00 0.75
C ASN A 436 -25.46 17.67 2.12
N LEU A 437 -25.66 16.88 3.18
CA LEU A 437 -25.84 17.36 4.54
C LEU A 437 -24.64 18.18 5.03
N ALA A 438 -23.41 17.78 4.69
CA ALA A 438 -22.22 18.56 5.01
C ALA A 438 -22.28 19.99 4.43
N GLY A 439 -22.97 20.16 3.30
CA GLY A 439 -23.19 21.44 2.65
C GLY A 439 -24.39 22.25 3.15
N SER A 440 -25.24 21.70 4.02
CA SER A 440 -26.41 22.41 4.55
C SER A 440 -26.10 23.31 5.74
N PHE A 441 -24.92 23.16 6.36
CA PHE A 441 -24.50 23.97 7.48
C PHE A 441 -24.15 25.42 7.07
N PRO A 442 -24.25 26.40 7.99
CA PRO A 442 -23.98 27.81 7.69
C PRO A 442 -22.57 28.04 7.12
N GLY A 443 -22.49 28.68 5.95
CA GLY A 443 -21.21 28.97 5.28
C GLY A 443 -20.53 27.75 4.64
N CYS A 444 -21.13 26.56 4.71
CA CYS A 444 -20.60 25.34 4.08
C CYS A 444 -21.16 25.14 2.66
N SER A 445 -20.42 24.37 1.88
CA SER A 445 -20.79 23.89 0.56
C SER A 445 -20.84 22.36 0.55
N PRO A 446 -21.73 21.73 -0.24
CA PRO A 446 -21.55 20.32 -0.55
C PRO A 446 -20.24 20.13 -1.32
N THR A 447 -19.76 18.89 -1.37
CA THR A 447 -18.61 18.52 -2.21
C THR A 447 -18.84 18.98 -3.64
N ARG A 448 -17.80 19.53 -4.27
CA ARG A 448 -17.85 19.99 -5.66
C ARG A 448 -17.70 18.84 -6.64
N ARG A 449 -17.35 17.65 -6.14
CA ARG A 449 -17.03 16.46 -6.94
C ARG A 449 -17.64 15.19 -6.37
N ILE A 450 -18.95 15.21 -6.14
CA ILE A 450 -19.67 14.03 -5.62
C ILE A 450 -19.42 12.76 -6.45
N GLN A 451 -19.23 12.88 -7.77
CA GLN A 451 -18.93 11.74 -8.61
C GLN A 451 -17.55 11.13 -8.30
N ASP A 452 -16.53 11.96 -8.04
CA ASP A 452 -15.21 11.50 -7.59
C ASP A 452 -15.30 10.82 -6.23
N ASN A 453 -16.08 11.40 -5.30
CA ASN A 453 -16.29 10.79 -3.99
C ASN A 453 -16.92 9.39 -4.09
N LEU A 454 -17.96 9.23 -4.90
CA LEU A 454 -18.62 7.94 -5.10
C LEU A 454 -17.71 6.93 -5.79
N SER A 455 -16.94 7.35 -6.79
CA SER A 455 -15.96 6.49 -7.48
C SER A 455 -14.87 5.99 -6.52
N ASP A 456 -14.34 6.86 -5.66
CA ASP A 456 -13.32 6.48 -4.68
C ASP A 456 -13.87 5.54 -3.60
N LEU A 457 -15.10 5.75 -3.10
CA LEU A 457 -15.76 4.81 -2.17
C LEU A 457 -15.98 3.43 -2.79
N LYS A 458 -16.34 3.39 -4.08
CA LYS A 458 -16.48 2.16 -4.86
C LYS A 458 -15.13 1.46 -5.05
N ALA A 459 -14.07 2.21 -5.33
CA ALA A 459 -12.70 1.69 -5.43
C ALA A 459 -12.21 1.11 -4.08
N GLN A 460 -12.46 1.80 -2.97
CA GLN A 460 -12.16 1.31 -1.62
C GLN A 460 -12.92 0.02 -1.28
N THR A 461 -14.20 -0.06 -1.66
CA THR A 461 -15.03 -1.25 -1.48
C THR A 461 -14.46 -2.45 -2.25
N SER A 462 -14.03 -2.24 -3.49
CA SER A 462 -13.37 -3.27 -4.31
C SER A 462 -12.04 -3.73 -3.74
N ALA A 463 -11.22 -2.80 -3.27
CA ALA A 463 -9.96 -3.12 -2.61
C ALA A 463 -10.20 -4.01 -1.38
N ASN A 464 -11.20 -3.68 -0.55
CA ASN A 464 -11.58 -4.52 0.59
C ASN A 464 -12.05 -5.91 0.17
N GLN A 465 -12.88 -5.98 -0.86
CA GLN A 465 -13.38 -7.25 -1.38
C GLN A 465 -12.28 -8.16 -1.90
N ARG A 466 -11.27 -7.58 -2.57
CA ARG A 466 -10.09 -8.33 -2.99
C ARG A 466 -9.41 -8.99 -1.78
N GLY A 467 -9.30 -8.27 -0.67
CA GLY A 467 -8.81 -8.80 0.60
C GLY A 467 -9.68 -9.94 1.14
N SER A 468 -11.00 -9.74 1.13
CA SER A 468 -12.00 -10.73 1.57
C SER A 468 -11.85 -12.05 0.80
N MET A 469 -11.85 -12.00 -0.54
CA MET A 469 -11.70 -13.18 -1.39
C MET A 469 -10.39 -13.94 -1.13
N LEU A 470 -9.28 -13.24 -0.90
CA LEU A 470 -8.00 -13.87 -0.62
C LEU A 470 -7.97 -14.51 0.77
N LEU A 471 -8.62 -13.90 1.77
CA LEU A 471 -8.81 -14.50 3.10
C LEU A 471 -9.69 -15.76 3.04
N HIS A 472 -10.77 -15.75 2.26
CA HIS A 472 -11.58 -16.95 2.02
C HIS A 472 -10.74 -18.10 1.46
N ARG A 473 -9.97 -17.86 0.40
CA ARG A 473 -9.08 -18.88 -0.19
C ARG A 473 -8.03 -19.37 0.82
N LEU A 474 -7.49 -18.47 1.64
CA LEU A 474 -6.54 -18.84 2.68
C LEU A 474 -7.18 -19.76 3.73
N CYS A 475 -8.43 -19.49 4.11
CA CYS A 475 -9.21 -20.36 4.99
C CYS A 475 -9.63 -21.69 4.32
N GLU A 476 -9.88 -21.71 3.02
CA GLU A 476 -10.10 -22.98 2.28
C GLU A 476 -8.83 -23.85 2.28
N GLU A 477 -7.65 -23.23 2.19
CA GLU A 477 -6.35 -23.91 2.17
C GLU A 477 -5.93 -24.43 3.56
N PHE A 478 -6.10 -23.62 4.61
CA PHE A 478 -5.57 -23.91 5.95
C PHE A 478 -6.62 -24.05 7.06
N SER A 479 -7.91 -23.85 6.80
CA SER A 479 -8.99 -23.71 7.80
C SER A 479 -8.92 -22.43 8.65
N LEU A 480 -10.10 -21.92 9.06
CA LEU A 480 -10.22 -20.71 9.86
C LEU A 480 -9.42 -20.73 11.18
N PRO A 481 -9.47 -21.81 12.00
CA PRO A 481 -8.74 -21.84 13.27
C PRO A 481 -7.22 -21.70 13.11
N ILE A 482 -6.64 -22.31 12.08
CA ILE A 482 -5.19 -22.23 11.81
C ILE A 482 -4.82 -20.81 11.37
N VAL A 483 -5.60 -20.21 10.48
CA VAL A 483 -5.38 -18.83 10.03
C VAL A 483 -5.40 -17.86 11.23
N GLN A 484 -6.42 -17.97 12.10
CA GLN A 484 -6.54 -17.14 13.30
C GLN A 484 -5.43 -17.40 14.32
N LYS A 485 -5.00 -18.66 14.51
CA LYS A 485 -3.84 -19.01 15.35
C LYS A 485 -2.61 -18.22 14.89
N TYR A 486 -2.26 -18.29 13.60
CA TYR A 486 -1.08 -17.60 13.10
C TYR A 486 -1.21 -16.06 13.09
N MET A 487 -2.42 -15.50 12.92
CA MET A 487 -2.65 -14.06 13.15
C MET A 487 -2.26 -13.65 14.58
N ALA A 488 -2.72 -14.40 15.59
CA ALA A 488 -2.39 -14.14 16.99
C ALA A 488 -0.89 -14.34 17.27
N GLY A 489 -0.26 -15.35 16.65
CA GLY A 489 1.17 -15.59 16.76
C GLY A 489 2.02 -14.42 16.23
N ILE A 490 1.65 -13.84 15.09
CA ILE A 490 2.35 -12.69 14.50
C ILE A 490 2.27 -11.45 15.41
N GLN A 491 1.08 -11.20 15.97
CA GLN A 491 0.89 -10.14 16.97
C GLN A 491 1.73 -10.42 18.22
N LYS A 492 1.74 -11.67 18.71
CA LYS A 492 2.52 -12.03 19.89
C LYS A 492 4.03 -11.86 19.70
N ASN A 493 4.54 -12.23 18.53
CA ASN A 493 5.95 -12.03 18.17
C ASN A 493 6.34 -10.54 18.20
N SER A 494 5.45 -9.68 17.70
CA SER A 494 5.66 -8.22 17.69
C SER A 494 5.62 -7.62 19.10
N GLU A 495 4.77 -8.16 19.99
CA GLU A 495 4.77 -7.79 21.41
C GLU A 495 6.09 -8.13 22.10
N VAL A 496 6.64 -9.32 21.87
CA VAL A 496 7.92 -9.76 22.46
C VAL A 496 9.04 -8.81 22.05
N ALA A 497 9.14 -8.49 20.75
CA ALA A 497 10.12 -7.54 20.21
C ALA A 497 10.05 -6.17 20.89
N VAL A 498 8.84 -5.60 21.06
CA VAL A 498 8.67 -4.31 21.73
C VAL A 498 9.07 -4.40 23.20
N ARG A 499 8.69 -5.46 23.92
CA ARG A 499 9.06 -5.64 25.33
C ARG A 499 10.58 -5.72 25.50
N GLU A 500 11.28 -6.47 24.65
CA GLU A 500 12.74 -6.58 24.70
C GLU A 500 13.42 -5.23 24.45
N PHE A 501 12.96 -4.48 23.46
CA PHE A 501 13.43 -3.12 23.21
C PHE A 501 13.22 -2.21 24.42
N LEU A 502 12.01 -2.19 24.99
CA LEU A 502 11.68 -1.36 26.14
C LEU A 502 12.52 -1.73 27.38
N ARG A 503 12.79 -3.01 27.63
CA ARG A 503 13.69 -3.43 28.72
C ARG A 503 15.10 -2.88 28.54
N LYS A 504 15.62 -2.88 27.31
CA LYS A 504 16.93 -2.29 27.01
C LYS A 504 16.91 -0.78 27.30
N VAL A 505 15.90 -0.07 26.82
CA VAL A 505 15.74 1.37 27.08
C VAL A 505 15.65 1.65 28.60
N ALA A 506 14.89 0.86 29.35
CA ALA A 506 14.77 1.02 30.80
C ALA A 506 16.10 0.82 31.55
N LYS A 507 17.00 -0.01 31.01
CA LYS A 507 18.34 -0.21 31.56
C LYS A 507 19.24 0.99 31.28
N ASP A 508 19.14 1.56 30.09
CA ASP A 508 19.95 2.70 29.67
C ASP A 508 19.43 4.02 30.28
N HIS A 509 18.13 4.11 30.58
CA HIS A 509 17.43 5.27 31.14
C HIS A 509 16.53 4.91 32.34
N PRO A 510 17.11 4.58 33.51
CA PRO A 510 16.36 4.13 34.69
C PRO A 510 15.41 5.19 35.27
N GLU A 511 15.66 6.48 35.02
CA GLU A 511 14.83 7.61 35.43
C GLU A 511 13.55 7.80 34.57
N GLY A 512 13.45 7.06 33.45
CA GLY A 512 12.43 7.26 32.43
C GLY A 512 12.85 8.30 31.40
N LEU A 513 11.95 8.62 30.47
CA LEU A 513 12.20 9.58 29.39
C LEU A 513 11.19 10.71 29.44
N GLU A 514 11.60 11.92 29.04
CA GLU A 514 10.69 13.04 28.91
C GLU A 514 11.06 13.98 27.77
N ALA A 515 10.04 14.60 27.16
CA ALA A 515 10.24 15.65 26.17
C ALA A 515 9.09 16.66 26.19
N THR A 516 9.39 17.84 25.68
CA THR A 516 8.42 18.91 25.44
C THR A 516 8.71 19.56 24.09
N ASP A 517 7.66 19.84 23.33
CA ASP A 517 7.70 20.69 22.13
C ASP A 517 6.46 21.60 22.12
N PHE A 518 6.43 22.58 21.21
CA PHE A 518 5.40 23.61 21.14
C PHE A 518 4.89 23.80 19.72
N PHE A 519 3.59 24.02 19.60
CA PHE A 519 2.97 24.59 18.41
C PHE A 519 3.31 26.08 18.27
N ASP A 520 3.18 26.65 17.07
CA ASP A 520 3.55 28.04 16.80
C ASP A 520 2.71 29.06 17.59
N ASN A 521 1.52 28.67 18.06
CA ASN A 521 0.67 29.47 18.94
C ASN A 521 1.05 29.38 20.44
N GLY A 522 2.08 28.58 20.78
CA GLY A 522 2.54 28.37 22.15
C GLY A 522 1.88 27.20 22.90
N THR A 523 0.91 26.49 22.31
CA THR A 523 0.34 25.28 22.91
C THR A 523 1.43 24.21 23.06
N GLN A 524 1.58 23.67 24.27
CA GLN A 524 2.59 22.67 24.60
C GLN A 524 2.14 21.25 24.29
N ILE A 525 3.06 20.41 23.79
CA ILE A 525 2.97 18.94 23.85
C ILE A 525 4.01 18.47 24.85
N LYS A 526 3.57 17.72 25.86
CA LYS A 526 4.43 17.16 26.91
C LYS A 526 4.28 15.65 26.91
N LEU A 527 5.41 14.94 26.96
CA LEU A 527 5.43 13.49 27.02
C LEU A 527 6.38 13.03 28.12
N LYS A 528 5.92 12.09 28.94
CA LYS A 528 6.73 11.30 29.84
C LYS A 528 6.56 9.82 29.52
N ILE A 529 7.65 9.07 29.40
CA ILE A 529 7.64 7.63 29.14
C ILE A 529 8.20 6.92 30.38
N ILE A 530 7.37 6.07 30.98
CA ILE A 530 7.71 5.27 32.15
C ILE A 530 7.77 3.82 31.71
N ILE A 531 8.90 3.15 31.91
CA ILE A 531 9.10 1.77 31.45
C ILE A 531 9.35 0.86 32.65
N ASN A 532 8.65 -0.27 32.70
CA ASN A 532 8.90 -1.32 33.68
C ASN A 532 10.03 -2.24 33.18
N PRO A 533 11.18 -2.31 33.87
CA PRO A 533 12.34 -3.08 33.40
C PRO A 533 12.14 -4.61 33.47
N GLU A 534 11.22 -5.10 34.30
CA GLU A 534 10.97 -6.54 34.46
C GLU A 534 10.02 -7.04 33.35
N THR A 535 8.90 -6.36 33.17
CA THR A 535 7.84 -6.79 32.23
C THR A 535 8.05 -6.27 30.81
N GLY A 536 8.84 -5.21 30.63
CA GLY A 536 8.96 -4.51 29.34
C GLY A 536 7.68 -3.80 28.93
N SER A 537 6.78 -3.51 29.87
CA SER A 537 5.60 -2.65 29.62
C SER A 537 5.98 -1.18 29.78
N ALA A 538 5.32 -0.28 29.05
CA ALA A 538 5.56 1.16 29.14
C ALA A 538 4.25 1.98 29.21
N VAL A 539 4.31 3.13 29.87
CA VAL A 539 3.27 4.14 29.90
C VAL A 539 3.78 5.39 29.16
N PHE A 540 3.10 5.76 28.07
CA PHE A 540 3.31 7.01 27.35
C PHE A 540 2.28 8.01 27.87
N ASP A 541 2.73 8.85 28.80
CA ASP A 541 1.89 9.80 29.51
C ASP A 541 2.02 11.21 28.91
N PHE A 542 0.94 11.68 28.30
CA PHE A 542 0.83 13.02 27.72
C PHE A 542 0.23 14.04 28.70
N ASP A 543 0.15 13.74 29.99
CA ASP A 543 -0.27 14.70 31.01
C ASP A 543 0.58 16.00 30.96
N GLY A 544 -0.10 17.14 31.15
CA GLY A 544 0.48 18.47 30.96
C GLY A 544 0.52 18.95 29.50
N THR A 545 0.06 18.16 28.52
CA THR A 545 -0.23 18.67 27.17
C THR A 545 -1.35 19.70 27.21
N GLY A 546 -1.20 20.79 26.46
CA GLY A 546 -2.10 21.94 26.50
C GLY A 546 -3.54 21.64 26.07
N PRO A 547 -4.50 22.51 26.43
CA PRO A 547 -5.91 22.33 26.09
C PRO A 547 -6.14 22.36 24.59
N GLN A 548 -7.25 21.77 24.15
CA GLN A 548 -7.73 21.92 22.77
C GLN A 548 -7.87 23.41 22.41
N GLY A 549 -7.47 23.77 21.19
CA GLY A 549 -7.56 25.13 20.66
C GLY A 549 -8.88 25.38 19.94
N TRP A 550 -9.38 26.62 19.97
CA TRP A 550 -10.49 27.03 19.12
C TRP A 550 -10.00 27.35 17.70
N GLY A 551 -9.84 26.29 16.91
CA GLY A 551 -9.19 26.30 15.60
C GLY A 551 -8.92 24.88 15.11
N ASN A 552 -8.15 24.76 14.04
CA ASN A 552 -7.87 23.49 13.36
C ASN A 552 -6.68 22.69 13.92
N ILE A 553 -5.91 23.23 14.86
CA ILE A 553 -4.64 22.63 15.33
C ILE A 553 -4.83 21.31 16.10
N ASN A 554 -6.08 20.97 16.43
CA ASN A 554 -6.40 19.82 17.25
C ASN A 554 -6.20 18.50 16.50
N CYS A 555 -5.91 17.47 17.29
CA CYS A 555 -5.46 16.19 16.80
C CYS A 555 -6.20 15.07 17.55
N PRO A 556 -6.95 14.19 16.86
CA PRO A 556 -7.67 13.09 17.52
C PRO A 556 -6.71 12.13 18.25
N ILE A 557 -7.19 11.51 19.33
CA ILE A 557 -6.40 10.53 20.11
C ILE A 557 -5.88 9.36 19.26
N SER A 558 -6.59 9.01 18.20
CA SER A 558 -6.19 7.98 17.23
C SER A 558 -4.83 8.28 16.58
N ILE A 559 -4.48 9.55 16.40
CA ILE A 559 -3.19 9.99 15.90
C ILE A 559 -2.10 9.76 16.95
N ALA A 560 -2.36 10.03 18.23
CA ALA A 560 -1.38 9.78 19.30
C ALA A 560 -1.00 8.29 19.36
N HIS A 561 -1.99 7.39 19.27
CA HIS A 561 -1.74 5.95 19.13
C HIS A 561 -0.90 5.60 17.90
N SER A 562 -1.21 6.23 16.77
CA SER A 562 -0.51 6.01 15.51
C SER A 562 0.93 6.53 15.53
N ALA A 563 1.18 7.66 16.21
CA ALA A 563 2.52 8.20 16.40
C ALA A 563 3.37 7.29 17.29
N VAL A 564 2.81 6.78 18.39
CA VAL A 564 3.53 5.86 19.29
C VAL A 564 3.92 4.57 18.59
N ILE A 565 2.97 3.90 17.90
CA ILE A 565 3.28 2.64 17.20
C ILE A 565 4.31 2.85 16.08
N TYR A 566 4.20 3.96 15.34
CA TYR A 566 5.16 4.32 14.29
C TYR A 566 6.57 4.54 14.86
N CYS A 567 6.70 5.33 15.93
CA CYS A 567 7.99 5.60 16.55
C CYS A 567 8.63 4.32 17.11
N LEU A 568 7.86 3.49 17.82
CA LEU A 568 8.36 2.20 18.31
C LEU A 568 8.87 1.33 17.17
N ARG A 569 8.14 1.24 16.05
CA ARG A 569 8.59 0.48 14.89
C ARG A 569 9.87 1.03 14.28
N CYS A 570 10.03 2.35 14.22
CA CYS A 570 11.25 2.99 13.70
C CYS A 570 12.47 2.78 14.60
N LEU A 571 12.28 2.69 15.91
CA LEU A 571 13.36 2.54 16.90
C LEU A 571 13.83 1.08 17.06
N ILE A 572 13.01 0.13 16.63
CA ILE A 572 13.29 -1.30 16.74
C ILE A 572 13.98 -1.78 15.46
N ASP A 573 15.28 -2.09 15.58
CA ASP A 573 16.14 -2.58 14.50
C ASP A 573 16.02 -4.10 14.27
N ILE A 574 14.78 -4.57 14.18
CA ILE A 574 14.46 -5.94 13.73
C ILE A 574 13.27 -5.89 12.77
N GLU A 575 13.22 -6.87 11.86
CA GLU A 575 12.16 -6.99 10.87
C GLU A 575 10.89 -7.54 11.53
N ILE A 576 10.10 -6.64 12.13
CA ILE A 576 8.78 -6.95 12.66
C ILE A 576 7.68 -6.28 11.82
N PRO A 577 6.56 -6.96 11.58
CA PRO A 577 5.40 -6.34 10.96
C PRO A 577 4.78 -5.30 11.90
N LEU A 578 4.22 -4.23 11.33
CA LEU A 578 3.53 -3.20 12.08
C LEU A 578 2.10 -3.67 12.39
N ASN A 579 1.84 -4.12 13.61
CA ASN A 579 0.53 -4.64 14.02
C ASN A 579 0.22 -4.33 15.48
N GLN A 580 -0.96 -4.75 15.96
CA GLN A 580 -1.40 -4.45 17.32
C GLN A 580 -0.47 -4.97 18.42
N GLY A 581 0.30 -6.03 18.15
CA GLY A 581 1.32 -6.54 19.06
C GLY A 581 2.29 -5.47 19.53
N CYS A 582 2.61 -4.50 18.68
CA CYS A 582 3.50 -3.40 19.03
C CYS A 582 2.93 -2.47 20.12
N LEU A 583 1.61 -2.38 20.24
CA LEU A 583 0.92 -1.57 21.25
C LEU A 583 0.46 -2.36 22.48
N THR A 584 0.43 -3.70 22.41
CA THR A 584 0.03 -4.55 23.55
C THR A 584 0.80 -4.26 24.85
N PRO A 585 2.12 -4.00 24.87
CA PRO A 585 2.84 -3.69 26.10
C PRO A 585 2.78 -2.20 26.48
N VAL A 586 2.03 -1.38 25.75
CA VAL A 586 2.06 0.07 25.84
C VAL A 586 0.71 0.64 26.25
N GLU A 587 0.69 1.35 27.38
CA GLU A 587 -0.44 2.17 27.79
C GLU A 587 -0.22 3.61 27.31
N ILE A 588 -1.23 4.20 26.66
CA ILE A 588 -1.17 5.59 26.16
C ILE A 588 -2.20 6.41 26.93
N ARG A 589 -1.73 7.42 27.66
CA ARG A 589 -2.58 8.30 28.46
C ARG A 589 -2.57 9.69 27.85
N VAL A 590 -3.75 10.16 27.41
CA VAL A 590 -3.91 11.51 26.84
C VAL A 590 -5.12 12.18 27.49
N PRO A 591 -4.94 13.33 28.17
CA PRO A 591 -6.04 14.04 28.83
C PRO A 591 -7.14 14.41 27.83
N LYS A 592 -8.40 14.00 28.08
CA LYS A 592 -9.55 14.43 27.26
C LYS A 592 -9.74 15.94 27.37
N GLY A 593 -9.98 16.60 26.25
CA GLY A 593 -10.03 18.06 26.16
C GLY A 593 -8.66 18.72 25.91
N SER A 594 -7.59 17.94 25.75
CA SER A 594 -6.29 18.44 25.28
C SER A 594 -6.24 18.55 23.76
N VAL A 595 -5.22 19.23 23.22
CA VAL A 595 -4.99 19.34 21.77
C VAL A 595 -4.77 17.97 21.09
N LEU A 596 -4.39 16.92 21.84
CA LEU A 596 -4.20 15.55 21.34
C LEU A 596 -5.37 14.61 21.63
N ASN A 597 -6.40 15.07 22.32
CA ASN A 597 -7.64 14.33 22.55
C ASN A 597 -8.82 15.32 22.68
N PRO A 598 -9.15 16.05 21.60
CA PRO A 598 -10.17 17.09 21.62
C PRO A 598 -11.58 16.51 21.76
N GLN A 599 -12.50 17.39 22.14
CA GLN A 599 -13.94 17.20 22.00
C GLN A 599 -14.38 17.46 20.54
N PRO A 600 -15.52 16.90 20.08
CA PRO A 600 -16.01 17.12 18.71
C PRO A 600 -16.49 18.55 18.44
N SER A 601 -16.44 19.43 19.43
CA SER A 601 -16.77 20.86 19.32
C SER A 601 -15.71 21.70 18.60
N VAL A 602 -14.55 21.13 18.26
CA VAL A 602 -13.47 21.87 17.59
C VAL A 602 -13.01 21.21 16.30
N ALA A 603 -12.54 22.04 15.38
CA ALA A 603 -11.93 21.66 14.11
C ALA A 603 -10.64 20.83 14.30
N ILE A 604 -10.35 19.93 13.36
CA ILE A 604 -9.23 18.98 13.40
C ILE A 604 -8.42 18.88 12.09
N CYS A 605 -8.71 19.68 11.06
CA CYS A 605 -8.04 19.55 9.76
C CYS A 605 -6.53 19.84 9.83
N GLY A 606 -6.01 20.41 10.92
CA GLY A 606 -4.59 20.55 11.21
C GLY A 606 -3.93 19.33 11.87
N SER A 607 -4.66 18.23 12.09
CA SER A 607 -4.14 17.03 12.75
C SER A 607 -2.94 16.43 12.02
N THR A 608 -2.85 16.56 10.68
CA THR A 608 -1.67 16.13 9.90
C THR A 608 -0.40 16.88 10.34
N LEU A 609 -0.50 18.18 10.65
CA LEU A 609 0.61 18.98 11.16
C LEU A 609 0.95 18.60 12.60
N ALA A 610 -0.07 18.43 13.43
CA ALA A 610 0.09 18.02 14.81
C ALA A 610 0.75 16.63 14.94
N SER A 611 0.39 15.69 14.07
CA SER A 611 0.97 14.35 14.05
C SER A 611 2.50 14.36 13.87
N GLN A 612 3.00 15.23 12.97
CA GLN A 612 4.44 15.41 12.75
C GLN A 612 5.13 15.89 14.04
N ARG A 613 4.47 16.78 14.78
CA ARG A 613 4.99 17.30 16.04
C ARG A 613 4.99 16.29 17.18
N VAL A 614 3.95 15.46 17.26
CA VAL A 614 3.88 14.37 18.25
C VAL A 614 5.01 13.38 18.00
N ILE A 615 5.27 13.02 16.75
CA ILE A 615 6.37 12.13 16.36
C ILE A 615 7.72 12.72 16.73
N ASP A 616 8.00 13.98 16.35
CA ASP A 616 9.22 14.70 16.75
C ASP A 616 9.39 14.71 18.29
N THR A 617 8.30 14.89 19.04
CA THR A 617 8.34 14.91 20.52
C THR A 617 8.68 13.53 21.09
N ILE A 618 8.10 12.46 20.54
CA ILE A 618 8.41 11.09 20.96
C ILE A 618 9.88 10.77 20.67
N LEU A 619 10.36 11.04 19.45
CA LEU A 619 11.75 10.80 19.06
C LEU A 619 12.73 11.65 19.88
N ARG A 620 12.33 12.87 20.26
CA ARG A 620 13.07 13.70 21.21
C ARG A 620 13.24 13.03 22.57
N ALA A 621 12.17 12.44 23.11
CA ALA A 621 12.20 11.76 24.40
C ALA A 621 13.15 10.56 24.39
N PHE A 622 13.26 9.85 23.27
CA PHE A 622 14.22 8.76 23.09
C PHE A 622 15.66 9.23 22.81
N HIS A 623 15.91 10.54 22.68
CA HIS A 623 17.24 11.12 22.42
C HIS A 623 17.99 10.49 21.24
N CYS A 624 17.27 10.11 20.17
CA CYS A 624 17.83 9.30 19.09
C CYS A 624 18.11 10.07 17.78
N VAL A 625 17.43 11.19 17.56
CA VAL A 625 17.53 11.97 16.31
C VAL A 625 17.14 13.43 16.57
N ALA A 626 17.76 14.36 15.82
CA ALA A 626 17.33 15.76 15.81
C ALA A 626 15.95 15.91 15.15
N ALA A 627 15.31 17.07 15.32
CA ALA A 627 13.97 17.30 14.77
C ALA A 627 13.95 17.25 13.25
N PHE A 628 12.90 16.66 12.70
CA PHE A 628 12.57 16.79 11.30
C PHE A 628 11.87 18.14 11.07
N GLN A 629 11.44 18.42 9.83
CA GLN A 629 10.69 19.64 9.53
C GLN A 629 9.41 19.82 10.38
N GLY A 630 8.93 18.77 11.08
CA GLY A 630 7.87 18.85 12.09
C GLY A 630 6.55 19.46 11.60
N CYS A 631 6.26 19.32 10.30
CA CYS A 631 5.17 19.98 9.58
C CYS A 631 4.88 19.23 8.27
N ALA A 632 3.61 19.24 7.82
CA ALA A 632 3.19 18.71 6.52
C ALA A 632 3.16 19.77 5.41
N SER A 633 3.13 21.06 5.79
CA SER A 633 2.94 22.21 4.91
C SER A 633 1.82 21.98 3.88
N SER A 634 0.61 21.73 4.38
CA SER A 634 -0.56 21.40 3.56
C SER A 634 -0.99 22.62 2.73
N PHE A 635 -0.77 22.56 1.43
CA PHE A 635 -1.00 23.63 0.48
C PHE A 635 -2.04 23.21 -0.55
N GLY A 636 -2.99 24.09 -0.88
CA GLY A 636 -3.95 23.77 -1.94
C GLY A 636 -4.69 24.97 -2.48
N TRP A 637 -5.44 24.73 -3.55
CA TRP A 637 -6.16 25.75 -4.29
C TRP A 637 -7.35 25.16 -5.05
N GLY A 638 -8.28 26.03 -5.45
CA GLY A 638 -9.43 25.64 -6.26
C GLY A 638 -10.40 26.78 -6.51
N MET A 639 -11.59 26.43 -7.00
CA MET A 639 -12.71 27.34 -7.23
C MET A 639 -14.07 26.66 -7.04
N GLY A 640 -15.11 27.48 -6.90
CA GLY A 640 -16.50 27.01 -6.75
C GLY A 640 -16.90 26.73 -5.30
N GLY A 641 -18.07 26.12 -5.14
CA GLY A 641 -18.77 25.97 -3.87
C GLY A 641 -19.76 27.12 -3.62
N ARG A 642 -20.35 27.11 -2.42
CA ARG A 642 -21.31 28.13 -1.99
C ARG A 642 -20.63 29.49 -1.83
N ASP A 643 -21.19 30.48 -2.51
CA ASP A 643 -20.84 31.88 -2.33
C ASP A 643 -21.42 32.40 -1.00
N PRO A 644 -20.60 32.96 -0.10
CA PRO A 644 -21.05 33.36 1.23
C PRO A 644 -22.00 34.56 1.22
N ASP A 645 -21.97 35.39 0.18
CA ASP A 645 -22.77 36.62 0.11
C ASP A 645 -24.12 36.36 -0.57
N THR A 646 -24.12 35.54 -1.63
CA THR A 646 -25.31 35.26 -2.45
C THR A 646 -25.99 33.93 -2.12
N GLY A 647 -25.28 32.99 -1.49
CA GLY A 647 -25.74 31.63 -1.23
C GLY A 647 -25.78 30.71 -2.46
N GLU A 648 -25.41 31.21 -3.64
CA GLU A 648 -25.37 30.43 -4.88
C GLU A 648 -24.27 29.38 -4.83
N ILE A 649 -24.56 28.14 -5.23
CA ILE A 649 -23.57 27.06 -5.31
C ILE A 649 -23.04 26.98 -6.73
N LYS A 650 -21.74 27.24 -6.90
CA LYS A 650 -21.06 27.13 -8.20
C LYS A 650 -20.33 25.81 -8.30
N ALA A 651 -20.43 25.16 -9.46
CA ALA A 651 -19.61 24.00 -9.78
C ALA A 651 -18.11 24.35 -9.68
N GLY A 652 -17.28 23.38 -9.32
CA GLY A 652 -15.91 23.68 -8.92
C GLY A 652 -15.01 22.47 -8.86
N TRP A 653 -13.81 22.71 -8.39
CA TRP A 653 -12.79 21.71 -8.17
C TRP A 653 -11.76 22.23 -7.18
N ASN A 654 -10.98 21.31 -6.63
CA ASN A 654 -9.83 21.65 -5.80
C ASN A 654 -8.64 20.73 -6.11
N TYR A 655 -7.49 21.16 -5.63
CA TYR A 655 -6.27 20.38 -5.57
C TYR A 655 -5.58 20.71 -4.25
N GLY A 656 -4.97 19.70 -3.63
CA GLY A 656 -4.19 19.84 -2.41
C GLY A 656 -2.97 18.93 -2.44
N GLU A 657 -1.90 19.41 -1.82
CA GLU A 657 -0.66 18.68 -1.63
C GLU A 657 -0.07 18.95 -0.24
N SER A 658 0.66 17.97 0.29
CA SER A 658 1.65 18.20 1.35
C SER A 658 3.00 18.47 0.71
N ILE A 659 3.82 19.31 1.35
CA ILE A 659 5.15 19.66 0.84
C ILE A 659 6.20 19.13 1.82
N GLY A 660 7.15 18.36 1.28
CA GLY A 660 8.29 17.83 2.03
C GLY A 660 9.22 18.92 2.58
N GLY A 661 10.22 18.51 3.35
CA GLY A 661 11.19 19.42 3.96
C GLY A 661 12.46 18.71 4.36
N GLY A 662 13.22 19.32 5.26
CA GLY A 662 14.46 18.74 5.77
C GLY A 662 14.21 17.71 6.86
N THR A 663 14.95 16.60 6.83
CA THR A 663 14.93 15.63 7.95
C THR A 663 15.97 15.97 9.01
N GLY A 664 15.73 15.52 10.24
CA GLY A 664 16.72 15.61 11.30
C GLY A 664 17.95 14.75 11.01
N ALA A 665 19.11 15.19 11.47
CA ALA A 665 20.33 14.39 11.51
C ALA A 665 20.37 13.48 12.74
N GLY A 666 21.14 12.40 12.66
CA GLY A 666 21.34 11.45 13.76
C GLY A 666 22.79 11.04 13.95
N PRO A 667 23.06 10.10 14.88
CA PRO A 667 24.42 9.70 15.25
C PRO A 667 25.11 8.87 14.15
N GLY A 668 25.70 9.56 13.18
CA GLY A 668 26.45 8.92 12.09
C GLY A 668 25.95 9.28 10.69
N TRP A 669 24.92 10.13 10.56
CA TRP A 669 24.31 10.44 9.27
C TRP A 669 23.72 11.85 9.22
N HIS A 670 23.85 12.48 8.04
CA HIS A 670 23.18 13.73 7.70
C HIS A 670 21.67 13.52 7.52
N GLY A 671 20.91 14.61 7.67
CA GLY A 671 19.52 14.64 7.26
C GLY A 671 19.36 14.74 5.74
N GLU A 672 18.33 14.09 5.21
CA GLU A 672 17.95 14.14 3.80
C GLU A 672 17.17 15.42 3.50
N SER A 673 17.39 15.99 2.31
CA SER A 673 16.78 17.26 1.91
C SER A 673 15.53 17.05 1.06
N ALA A 674 14.53 17.92 1.24
CA ALA A 674 13.35 17.98 0.37
C ALA A 674 12.54 16.67 0.28
N VAL A 675 12.39 15.94 1.39
CA VAL A 675 11.65 14.67 1.44
C VAL A 675 10.41 14.74 2.31
N HIS A 676 9.44 13.92 1.97
CA HIS A 676 8.29 13.63 2.82
C HIS A 676 8.67 12.60 3.88
N VAL A 677 8.20 12.81 5.11
CA VAL A 677 8.52 11.96 6.25
C VAL A 677 7.30 11.69 7.12
N HIS A 678 7.43 10.69 7.98
CA HIS A 678 6.47 10.35 9.03
C HIS A 678 5.04 10.22 8.48
N SER A 679 4.10 11.01 8.98
CA SER A 679 2.67 10.98 8.62
C SER A 679 2.37 11.38 7.17
N THR A 680 3.33 11.99 6.47
CA THR A 680 3.12 12.54 5.12
C THR A 680 3.85 11.76 4.05
N ASN A 681 4.13 10.47 4.27
CA ASN A 681 4.83 9.54 3.37
C ASN A 681 4.08 9.32 2.03
N THR A 682 3.85 10.40 1.30
CA THR A 682 3.10 10.51 0.05
C THR A 682 4.07 10.87 -1.06
N ARG A 683 3.73 10.46 -2.28
CA ARG A 683 4.46 10.88 -3.46
C ARG A 683 4.08 12.33 -3.81
N MET A 684 5.05 13.07 -4.29
CA MET A 684 4.85 14.40 -4.86
C MET A 684 4.26 14.30 -6.27
N THR A 685 3.31 15.18 -6.60
CA THR A 685 2.72 15.23 -7.95
C THR A 685 3.65 15.98 -8.91
N ASP A 686 3.85 15.42 -10.11
CA ASP A 686 4.66 16.04 -11.16
C ASP A 686 4.07 17.39 -11.59
N ALA A 687 4.95 18.36 -11.86
CA ALA A 687 4.55 19.71 -12.27
C ALA A 687 3.65 19.70 -13.51
N GLU A 688 4.01 18.91 -14.53
CA GLU A 688 3.22 18.79 -15.76
C GLU A 688 1.80 18.26 -15.50
N VAL A 689 1.65 17.33 -14.54
CA VAL A 689 0.34 16.79 -14.17
C VAL A 689 -0.50 17.87 -13.50
N ILE A 690 0.10 18.67 -12.61
CA ILE A 690 -0.57 19.79 -11.95
C ILE A 690 -1.01 20.85 -12.96
N GLU A 691 -0.12 21.29 -13.85
CA GLU A 691 -0.41 22.32 -14.86
C GLU A 691 -1.42 21.86 -15.90
N LYS A 692 -1.44 20.55 -16.21
CA LYS A 692 -2.43 19.95 -17.11
C LYS A 692 -3.82 19.88 -16.47
N ARG A 693 -3.91 19.56 -15.17
CA ARG A 693 -5.18 19.32 -14.47
C ARG A 693 -5.74 20.56 -13.78
N THR A 694 -4.90 21.54 -13.50
CA THR A 694 -5.29 22.76 -12.79
C THR A 694 -4.71 24.00 -13.48
N PRO A 695 -5.46 25.11 -13.54
CA PRO A 695 -5.06 26.37 -14.17
C PRO A 695 -4.06 27.15 -13.30
N VAL A 696 -2.91 26.54 -13.03
CA VAL A 696 -1.75 27.15 -12.40
C VAL A 696 -0.49 26.85 -13.21
N ILE A 697 0.57 27.63 -13.01
CA ILE A 697 1.93 27.29 -13.45
C ILE A 697 2.77 27.01 -12.21
N VAL A 698 3.51 25.91 -12.19
CA VAL A 698 4.52 25.64 -11.16
C VAL A 698 5.78 26.40 -11.54
N ARG A 699 5.97 27.58 -10.95
CA ARG A 699 7.11 28.47 -11.27
C ARG A 699 8.42 27.95 -10.69
N ARG A 700 8.37 27.40 -9.48
CA ARG A 700 9.56 26.92 -8.76
C ARG A 700 9.25 25.70 -7.93
N HIS A 701 10.17 24.75 -7.96
CA HIS A 701 10.24 23.64 -7.03
C HIS A 701 11.70 23.28 -6.80
N GLU A 702 12.26 23.73 -5.68
CA GLU A 702 13.71 23.69 -5.46
C GLU A 702 14.04 23.33 -4.01
N VAL A 703 15.20 22.72 -3.80
CA VAL A 703 15.77 22.56 -2.46
C VAL A 703 16.15 23.94 -1.92
N ARG A 704 15.64 24.27 -0.73
CA ARG A 704 15.91 25.53 -0.03
C ARG A 704 17.26 25.44 0.70
N ARG A 705 18.35 25.48 -0.08
CA ARG A 705 19.71 25.21 0.40
C ARG A 705 20.13 26.08 1.59
N GLY A 706 20.84 25.47 2.54
CA GLY A 706 21.39 26.15 3.71
C GLY A 706 20.38 26.41 4.83
N THR A 707 19.26 25.67 4.82
CA THR A 707 18.23 25.72 5.87
C THR A 707 18.35 24.63 6.91
N GLY A 708 19.06 23.53 6.59
CA GLY A 708 19.39 22.49 7.55
C GLY A 708 20.28 23.00 8.68
N GLY A 709 19.99 22.55 9.89
CA GLY A 709 20.76 22.86 11.09
C GLY A 709 22.18 22.32 10.98
N ARG A 710 23.16 23.13 11.36
CA ARG A 710 24.58 22.73 11.33
C ARG A 710 24.90 21.82 12.51
N GLY A 711 25.71 20.80 12.27
CA GLY A 711 26.27 19.94 13.31
C GLY A 711 27.41 19.14 12.73
N LYS A 712 28.02 18.26 13.54
CA LYS A 712 28.90 17.21 13.01
C LYS A 712 28.20 16.46 11.86
N TRP A 713 26.91 16.21 12.06
CA TRP A 713 25.99 15.82 11.00
C TRP A 713 24.94 16.91 10.79
N ASN A 714 24.99 17.57 9.63
CA ASN A 714 24.00 18.56 9.21
C ASN A 714 22.60 17.95 9.02
N GLY A 715 21.57 18.68 9.44
CA GLY A 715 20.18 18.40 9.09
C GLY A 715 19.91 18.68 7.61
N GLY A 716 18.81 18.12 7.09
CA GLY A 716 18.41 18.30 5.70
C GLY A 716 17.87 19.69 5.39
N ASP A 717 17.96 20.11 4.15
CA ASP A 717 17.39 21.37 3.67
C ASP A 717 15.89 21.22 3.33
N GLY A 718 15.13 22.30 3.55
CA GLY A 718 13.72 22.40 3.19
C GLY A 718 13.45 22.55 1.69
N VAL A 719 12.23 22.91 1.34
CA VAL A 719 11.73 23.07 -0.03
C VAL A 719 11.23 24.50 -0.25
N LEU A 720 11.45 25.03 -1.45
CA LEU A 720 10.73 26.19 -1.98
C LEU A 720 9.78 25.71 -3.09
N ARG A 721 8.49 25.99 -2.91
CA ARG A 721 7.42 25.67 -3.86
C ARG A 721 6.69 26.95 -4.23
N GLU A 722 6.59 27.29 -5.51
CA GLU A 722 5.88 28.47 -5.99
C GLU A 722 4.92 28.13 -7.12
N ILE A 723 3.67 28.57 -7.00
CA ILE A 723 2.68 28.51 -8.07
C ILE A 723 2.22 29.90 -8.50
N GLU A 724 1.81 30.02 -9.76
CA GLU A 724 1.15 31.20 -10.33
C GLU A 724 -0.27 30.86 -10.78
N ALA A 725 -1.24 31.66 -10.39
CA ALA A 725 -2.62 31.48 -10.80
C ALA A 725 -2.83 31.93 -12.26
N ARG A 726 -3.50 31.10 -13.09
CA ARG A 726 -3.89 31.47 -14.48
C ARG A 726 -5.31 32.01 -14.58
N ILE A 727 -6.14 31.69 -13.58
CA ILE A 727 -7.51 32.19 -13.41
C ILE A 727 -7.66 32.68 -11.95
N PRO A 728 -8.76 33.37 -11.59
CA PRO A 728 -9.06 33.62 -10.18
C PRO A 728 -9.16 32.30 -9.39
N LEU A 729 -8.38 32.17 -8.31
CA LEU A 729 -8.33 30.97 -7.47
C LEU A 729 -8.37 31.33 -5.98
N LYS A 730 -9.07 30.51 -5.19
CA LYS A 730 -8.94 30.54 -3.73
C LYS A 730 -7.88 29.53 -3.33
N SER A 731 -6.85 29.98 -2.61
CA SER A 731 -5.72 29.17 -2.15
C SER A 731 -5.61 29.20 -0.63
N SER A 732 -5.09 28.14 -0.04
CA SER A 732 -4.92 27.99 1.39
C SER A 732 -3.59 27.32 1.71
N ILE A 733 -2.96 27.74 2.80
CA ILE A 733 -1.81 27.08 3.40
C ILE A 733 -2.09 26.84 4.87
N LEU A 734 -1.87 25.62 5.32
CA LEU A 734 -1.85 25.25 6.73
C LEU A 734 -0.45 24.70 7.05
N SER A 735 0.31 25.42 7.88
CA SER A 735 1.68 25.04 8.22
C SER A 735 2.14 25.54 9.59
N GLU A 736 3.03 24.76 10.21
CA GLU A 736 3.70 25.00 11.50
C GLU A 736 5.24 25.12 11.34
N ARG A 737 6.00 25.28 12.44
CA ARG A 737 7.45 25.58 12.47
C ARG A 737 7.78 26.90 11.76
N ARG A 738 6.98 27.92 12.01
CA ARG A 738 7.18 29.31 11.56
C ARG A 738 7.62 30.20 12.72
N THR A 739 7.27 29.82 13.95
CA THR A 739 7.71 30.48 15.19
C THR A 739 8.83 29.70 15.86
N PHE A 740 8.62 28.41 16.12
CA PHE A 740 9.62 27.55 16.79
C PHE A 740 10.40 26.72 15.76
N PRO A 741 11.73 26.83 15.69
CA PRO A 741 12.52 26.07 14.72
C PRO A 741 12.58 24.57 15.08
N PRO A 742 12.82 23.70 14.10
CA PRO A 742 13.22 22.30 14.34
C PRO A 742 14.48 22.24 15.21
N TYR A 743 14.40 21.57 16.37
CA TYR A 743 15.50 21.50 17.33
C TYR A 743 16.67 20.66 16.80
N GLY A 744 17.91 21.05 17.14
CA GLY A 744 19.08 20.18 17.01
C GLY A 744 19.27 19.28 18.24
N MET A 745 20.19 18.33 18.15
CA MET A 745 20.49 17.37 19.24
C MET A 745 22.00 17.16 19.42
N GLU A 746 22.44 16.77 20.61
CA GLU A 746 23.87 16.59 20.95
C GLU A 746 24.76 17.82 20.64
N GLY A 747 24.23 19.02 20.81
CA GLY A 747 24.94 20.27 20.50
C GLY A 747 24.85 20.74 19.05
N GLY A 748 24.09 20.05 18.19
CA GLY A 748 23.76 20.51 16.85
C GLY A 748 22.81 21.72 16.87
N ASN A 749 22.95 22.59 15.87
CA ASN A 749 22.14 23.79 15.69
C ASN A 749 20.73 23.44 15.18
N PRO A 750 19.71 24.26 15.51
CA PRO A 750 18.37 24.10 14.96
C PRO A 750 18.33 24.35 13.45
N GLY A 751 17.34 23.75 12.79
CA GLY A 751 17.00 24.05 11.40
C GLY A 751 16.31 25.40 11.25
N SER A 752 16.28 25.95 10.04
CA SER A 752 15.56 27.20 9.75
C SER A 752 14.05 27.00 9.78
N CYS A 753 13.32 27.98 10.33
CA CYS A 753 11.86 28.04 10.20
C CYS A 753 11.43 28.13 8.73
N GLY A 754 10.22 27.64 8.46
CA GLY A 754 9.55 27.86 7.18
C GLY A 754 9.03 29.28 7.04
N GLN A 755 8.57 29.65 5.84
CA GLN A 755 8.01 30.98 5.55
C GLN A 755 7.00 30.88 4.39
N ASN A 756 5.91 31.63 4.46
CA ASN A 756 4.91 31.66 3.39
C ASN A 756 4.74 33.08 2.87
N PHE A 757 4.64 33.24 1.55
CA PHE A 757 4.49 34.53 0.88
C PHE A 757 3.41 34.50 -0.21
N VAL A 758 2.76 35.63 -0.43
CA VAL A 758 1.98 35.92 -1.63
C VAL A 758 2.64 37.08 -2.39
N PHE A 759 2.62 36.99 -3.72
CA PHE A 759 3.01 38.08 -4.62
C PHE A 759 1.78 38.63 -5.33
N ARG A 760 1.42 39.88 -5.03
CA ARG A 760 0.21 40.54 -5.55
C ARG A 760 0.51 41.75 -6.38
N HIS A 761 -0.33 42.06 -7.36
CA HIS A 761 -0.17 43.26 -8.17
C HIS A 761 -0.29 44.53 -7.32
N ASN A 762 0.65 45.46 -7.51
CA ASN A 762 0.62 46.76 -6.86
C ASN A 762 0.22 47.88 -7.82
N SER A 763 -0.12 49.04 -7.27
CA SER A 763 -0.57 50.21 -8.05
C SER A 763 0.51 50.81 -8.95
N LYS A 764 1.78 50.42 -8.79
CA LYS A 764 2.93 50.89 -9.58
C LYS A 764 3.26 49.99 -10.76
N GLY A 765 2.46 48.95 -11.04
CA GLY A 765 2.66 48.03 -12.17
C GLY A 765 3.66 46.89 -11.89
N GLY A 766 4.00 46.63 -10.62
CA GLY A 766 4.83 45.51 -10.17
C GLY A 766 4.09 44.54 -9.26
N MET A 767 4.85 43.74 -8.49
CA MET A 767 4.30 42.85 -7.45
C MET A 767 4.87 43.16 -6.06
N ASP A 768 3.99 43.22 -5.05
CA ASP A 768 4.37 43.27 -3.65
C ASP A 768 4.54 41.86 -3.08
N LYS A 769 5.62 41.64 -2.33
CA LYS A 769 5.86 40.40 -1.59
C LYS A 769 5.32 40.55 -0.17
N ILE A 770 4.27 39.81 0.17
CA ILE A 770 3.56 39.92 1.44
C ILE A 770 3.72 38.61 2.21
N SER A 771 4.10 38.68 3.49
CA SER A 771 4.15 37.51 4.36
C SER A 771 2.75 37.07 4.79
N LEU A 772 2.51 35.76 4.78
CA LEU A 772 1.21 35.16 5.14
C LEU A 772 1.19 34.56 6.56
N GLY A 773 2.29 34.63 7.32
CA GLY A 773 2.42 33.84 8.55
C GLY A 773 2.39 32.32 8.27
N GLY A 774 2.01 31.52 9.28
CA GLY A 774 1.96 30.05 9.15
C GLY A 774 0.70 29.49 8.52
N GLN A 775 -0.43 30.18 8.63
CA GLN A 775 -1.70 29.72 8.12
C GLN A 775 -2.44 30.89 7.46
N ALA A 776 -2.96 30.70 6.25
CA ALA A 776 -3.68 31.76 5.53
C ALA A 776 -4.58 31.22 4.42
N VAL A 777 -5.66 31.97 4.16
CA VAL A 777 -6.51 31.82 2.97
C VAL A 777 -6.37 33.07 2.11
N VAL A 778 -6.14 32.90 0.82
CA VAL A 778 -5.82 33.98 -0.11
C VAL A 778 -6.56 33.76 -1.42
N ASN A 779 -7.29 34.77 -1.89
CA ASN A 779 -7.78 34.81 -3.27
C ASN A 779 -6.69 35.41 -4.16
N LEU A 780 -6.29 34.66 -5.19
CA LEU A 780 -5.30 35.03 -6.19
C LEU A 780 -6.00 35.47 -7.47
N ARG A 781 -5.52 36.55 -8.08
CA ARG A 781 -5.85 36.96 -9.45
C ARG A 781 -4.92 36.30 -10.46
N PRO A 782 -5.29 36.22 -11.75
CA PRO A 782 -4.37 35.76 -12.78
C PRO A 782 -3.04 36.51 -12.75
N GLY A 783 -1.92 35.78 -12.77
CA GLY A 783 -0.56 36.32 -12.67
C GLY A 783 -0.03 36.50 -11.24
N GLU A 784 -0.89 36.45 -10.21
CA GLU A 784 -0.46 36.46 -8.81
C GLU A 784 0.06 35.09 -8.38
N ARG A 785 0.97 35.08 -7.39
CA ARG A 785 1.73 33.88 -7.01
C ARG A 785 1.67 33.61 -5.53
N MET A 786 1.75 32.33 -5.16
CA MET A 786 1.89 31.88 -3.78
C MET A 786 3.16 31.03 -3.66
N GLN A 787 3.99 31.36 -2.68
CA GLN A 787 5.28 30.71 -2.43
C GLN A 787 5.32 30.15 -1.00
N ILE A 788 5.58 28.85 -0.90
CA ILE A 788 5.72 28.11 0.34
C ILE A 788 7.18 27.69 0.51
N ASN A 789 7.79 28.11 1.62
CA ASN A 789 9.12 27.67 2.03
C ASN A 789 8.98 26.77 3.24
N THR A 790 9.31 25.49 3.12
CA THR A 790 9.24 24.54 4.23
C THR A 790 10.47 24.66 5.14
N PRO A 791 10.38 24.16 6.39
CA PRO A 791 11.49 24.17 7.34
C PRO A 791 12.62 23.22 6.93
N GLY A 792 13.84 23.49 7.39
CA GLY A 792 14.94 22.51 7.37
C GLY A 792 14.84 21.52 8.53
N GLY A 793 15.73 20.53 8.62
CA GLY A 793 15.86 19.66 9.79
C GLY A 793 16.93 20.13 10.76
N GLY A 794 16.90 19.66 12.01
CA GLY A 794 17.91 19.94 13.02
C GLY A 794 19.23 19.20 12.77
N GLY A 795 20.35 19.81 13.18
CA GLY A 795 21.68 19.17 13.14
C GLY A 795 21.95 18.29 14.36
N TRP A 796 22.93 17.40 14.23
CA TRP A 796 23.40 16.49 15.28
C TRP A 796 24.89 16.72 15.58
N GLY A 797 25.26 16.82 16.85
CA GLY A 797 26.65 17.03 17.26
C GLY A 797 27.11 18.47 17.08
N ILE A 798 28.14 18.87 17.82
CA ILE A 798 28.75 20.20 17.69
C ILE A 798 29.29 20.38 16.25
N PRO A 799 28.95 21.49 15.54
CA PRO A 799 29.54 21.80 14.24
C PRO A 799 31.06 21.93 14.32
N GLU A 800 31.77 21.44 13.30
CA GLU A 800 33.22 21.67 13.15
C GLU A 800 33.55 23.08 12.66
#